data_AF-A0A7Y9X8V4-F1
#
_entry.id   AF-A0A7Y9X8V4-F1
#
_cell.length_a   1.000
_cell.length_b   1.000
_cell.length_c   1.000
_cell.angle_alpha   90.00
_cell.angle_beta   90.00
_cell.angle_gamma   90.00
#
_symmetry.space_group_name_H-M   'P 1'
#
loop_
_entity.id
_entity.type
_entity.pdbx_description
1 polymer ?
#
loop_
_entity_poly.entity_id
_entity_poly.type
_entity_poly.pdbx_seq_one_letter_code
_entity_poly.pdbx_strand_id
1 'polypeptide(L)'
;MTRETRSTTAAEPERASGLDRLRTLYHRIPLGRRLVCALVLTTVVAVAAFVAGLSVPGAVVGTLVLLTVLAALMRSTDAFVTVMVCVLWLAVAVPLFQIPLTGEPVTLLIPPLPLLVVLAAGRAREFPVWHTAALSLTAGLIAGFSLALVGLVVESFSASWGIALLYTAAGACLLWRLSASRQILRDSEANRREAAKAMPVSRRTGRGDRSDASGGPDAEGRAQPMRGRADTGPRPGRPAAGEAHDEEPVPVDQALAELEDMIGLDPVKQQVRGIAASIEAARLRADAGFPVERPLRHLVFSGPPGTGKTSVARTLATIFHSFGLLPTSRVVEAQRADLVGEYLGATAIKTNELVDRALGGVLFVDEAYSLVNEGDGQSDRFGNEAVQTLLKRAEDDRDQLVVVLAGYEKEMDAFLASNPGLASRFATRISFPSYSADELFRIAESLVRQRGDTLEAGAAQALRRRFDQVVQREVVDELGNGRFARSVVEKAAQARDVRVVTAGVDGGEPAPRPEAEDLITVRAVDVEAAHRELTSRLPGFGEAPGIEEALAELDAMIGLEPVKEQVRSIVAQLRVAKLREEQGLLNQAPMRHFVFSGPPGTGKTTVARVLGRVFAALGLLGRAEVVEAQRADLVGEHLGATAVKTNRLVDRALGGVLFVDEAYSLVNPGYSGGDAFGAEAIQTLLKRAEDDRSRLVVVLAGYPAEMERFLASNAGLSSRFNVRVRFPSYAPAELTEIAEAVAARTGDTFDDTAREDLRSIFAHVCEAGWIDELGNGRFARSLFEKACSHRDLRVSQEVGEAATAADLTVVTSADVRRAYAEATQQA
;
A
#
# COMPACT_ATOMS: atom_id res chain seq x y z
N MET A 1 19.20 -11.55 41.93
CA MET A 1 20.55 -11.68 42.53
C MET A 1 21.29 -10.37 42.28
N THR A 2 21.76 -9.75 43.38
CA THR A 2 22.57 -8.53 43.59
C THR A 2 23.40 -8.01 42.38
N ARG A 3 23.60 -6.69 42.11
CA ARG A 3 23.78 -5.52 42.99
C ARG A 3 23.75 -4.19 42.19
N GLU A 4 23.18 -3.15 42.81
CA GLU A 4 23.49 -1.70 42.75
C GLU A 4 25.00 -1.36 42.59
N THR A 5 25.51 -0.17 42.23
CA THR A 5 25.05 1.23 42.03
C THR A 5 26.22 2.04 41.44
N ARG A 6 25.90 3.26 40.97
CA ARG A 6 26.68 4.53 41.06
C ARG A 6 27.43 5.07 39.84
N SER A 7 27.50 6.40 39.90
CA SER A 7 27.56 7.43 38.89
C SER A 7 28.97 7.95 38.59
N THR A 8 29.01 8.70 37.47
CA THR A 8 29.93 9.81 37.12
C THR A 8 31.40 9.51 36.90
N THR A 9 31.84 9.61 35.63
CA THR A 9 33.04 10.37 35.24
C THR A 9 32.93 10.80 33.78
N ALA A 10 33.23 12.07 33.52
CA ALA A 10 33.44 12.64 32.20
C ALA A 10 34.40 11.76 31.38
N ALA A 11 33.95 11.28 30.22
CA ALA A 11 34.82 10.65 29.24
C ALA A 11 35.39 11.73 28.32
N GLU A 12 36.71 11.84 28.34
CA GLU A 12 37.55 12.52 27.35
C GLU A 12 37.16 12.17 25.91
N PRO A 13 37.47 13.02 24.91
CA PRO A 13 37.12 12.75 23.52
C PRO A 13 37.88 11.50 23.07
N GLU A 14 37.13 10.41 22.85
CA GLU A 14 37.67 9.21 22.21
C GLU A 14 38.38 9.63 20.91
N ARG A 15 39.63 9.19 20.78
CA ARG A 15 40.46 9.41 19.60
C ARG A 15 39.69 8.90 18.38
N ALA A 16 39.09 9.82 17.62
CA ALA A 16 38.51 9.51 16.32
C ALA A 16 39.51 8.65 15.54
N SER A 17 39.09 7.43 15.19
CA SER A 17 39.87 6.47 14.43
C SER A 17 40.50 7.19 13.22
N GLY A 18 41.74 6.84 12.86
CA GLY A 18 42.40 7.42 11.69
C GLY A 18 41.53 7.31 10.42
N LEU A 19 40.68 6.27 10.36
CA LEU A 19 39.70 6.05 9.31
C LEU A 19 38.56 7.10 9.32
N ASP A 20 38.10 7.56 10.47
CA ASP A 20 37.05 8.58 10.56
C ASP A 20 37.56 9.97 10.16
N ARG A 21 38.82 10.29 10.46
CA ARG A 21 39.49 11.51 9.96
C ARG A 21 39.68 11.46 8.44
N LEU A 22 40.07 10.31 7.89
CA LEU A 22 40.18 10.13 6.45
C LEU A 22 38.80 10.16 5.75
N ARG A 23 37.77 9.57 6.36
CA ARG A 23 36.39 9.58 5.85
C ARG A 23 35.84 10.99 5.78
N THR A 24 36.06 11.82 6.80
CA THR A 24 35.61 13.23 6.81
C THR A 24 36.32 14.09 5.77
N LEU A 25 37.64 13.88 5.57
CA LEU A 25 38.40 14.55 4.49
C LEU A 25 37.95 14.10 3.10
N TYR A 26 37.78 12.79 2.89
CA TYR A 26 37.25 12.21 1.66
C TYR A 26 35.90 12.83 1.30
N HIS A 27 35.05 13.09 2.29
CA HIS A 27 33.71 13.64 2.07
C HIS A 27 33.65 15.13 1.66
N ARG A 28 34.73 15.91 1.81
CA ARG A 28 34.77 17.32 1.40
C ARG A 28 34.88 17.53 -0.12
N ILE A 29 35.28 16.50 -0.86
CA ILE A 29 35.50 16.58 -2.31
C ILE A 29 34.19 16.21 -3.05
N PRO A 30 33.74 16.89 -4.10
CA PRO A 30 32.53 16.48 -4.83
C PRO A 30 32.70 15.11 -5.53
N LEU A 31 31.64 14.32 -5.60
CA LEU A 31 31.65 12.91 -6.05
C LEU A 31 32.29 12.72 -7.45
N GLY A 32 31.99 13.61 -8.40
CA GLY A 32 32.59 13.57 -9.73
C GLY A 32 34.11 13.72 -9.71
N ARG A 33 34.66 14.57 -8.83
CA ARG A 33 36.12 14.71 -8.67
C ARG A 33 36.74 13.49 -8.00
N ARG A 34 36.04 12.82 -7.08
CA ARG A 34 36.54 11.58 -6.45
C ARG A 34 36.66 10.43 -7.44
N LEU A 35 35.67 10.25 -8.30
CA LEU A 35 35.68 9.20 -9.32
C LEU A 35 36.74 9.46 -10.40
N VAL A 36 36.92 10.73 -10.80
CA VAL A 36 38.00 11.13 -11.72
C VAL A 36 39.37 10.91 -11.07
N CYS A 37 39.56 11.29 -9.80
CA CYS A 37 40.82 11.02 -9.08
C CYS A 37 41.08 9.52 -8.93
N ALA A 38 40.06 8.71 -8.64
CA ALA A 38 40.19 7.26 -8.55
C ALA A 38 40.57 6.64 -9.91
N LEU A 39 39.93 7.07 -11.01
CA LEU A 39 40.28 6.67 -12.38
C LEU A 39 41.72 7.05 -12.72
N VAL A 40 42.11 8.30 -12.49
CA VAL A 40 43.48 8.77 -12.77
C VAL A 40 44.48 7.96 -11.96
N LEU A 41 44.21 7.70 -10.68
CA LEU A 41 45.10 6.93 -9.83
C LEU A 41 45.22 5.47 -10.30
N THR A 42 44.13 4.80 -10.67
CA THR A 42 44.19 3.44 -11.23
C THR A 42 44.92 3.38 -12.57
N THR A 43 44.71 4.37 -13.44
CA THR A 43 45.39 4.43 -14.74
C THR A 43 46.88 4.68 -14.54
N VAL A 44 47.26 5.54 -13.60
CA VAL A 44 48.66 5.77 -13.22
C VAL A 44 49.29 4.50 -12.63
N VAL A 45 48.59 3.78 -11.77
CA VAL A 45 49.08 2.49 -11.20
C VAL A 45 49.24 1.43 -12.29
N ALA A 46 48.30 1.34 -13.24
CA ALA A 46 48.39 0.40 -14.36
C ALA A 46 49.55 0.74 -15.31
N VAL A 47 49.74 2.02 -15.64
CA VAL A 47 50.85 2.49 -16.48
C VAL A 47 52.19 2.32 -15.76
N ALA A 48 52.27 2.63 -14.46
CA ALA A 48 53.48 2.43 -13.67
C ALA A 48 53.83 0.94 -13.56
N ALA A 49 52.85 0.05 -13.40
CA ALA A 49 53.06 -1.40 -13.39
C ALA A 49 53.56 -1.92 -14.74
N PHE A 50 53.05 -1.37 -15.84
CA PHE A 50 53.52 -1.67 -17.20
C PHE A 50 54.99 -1.24 -17.39
N VAL A 51 55.32 0.01 -17.02
CA VAL A 51 56.67 0.57 -17.15
C VAL A 51 57.68 -0.13 -16.22
N ALA A 52 57.24 -0.57 -15.04
CA ALA A 52 58.07 -1.26 -14.05
C ALA A 52 58.22 -2.77 -14.31
N GLY A 53 57.60 -3.33 -15.35
CA GLY A 53 57.67 -4.76 -15.67
C GLY A 53 57.02 -5.66 -14.61
N LEU A 54 56.04 -5.16 -13.85
CA LEU A 54 55.33 -5.95 -12.86
C LEU A 54 54.42 -6.99 -13.53
N SER A 55 54.32 -8.17 -12.93
CA SER A 55 53.39 -9.20 -13.37
C SER A 55 51.94 -8.69 -13.34
N VAL A 56 51.12 -9.05 -14.33
CA VAL A 56 49.70 -8.66 -14.43
C VAL A 56 48.92 -8.89 -13.12
N PRO A 57 49.12 -10.00 -12.37
CA PRO A 57 48.51 -10.18 -11.05
C PRO A 57 48.81 -9.05 -10.06
N GLY A 58 50.03 -8.50 -10.07
CA GLY A 58 50.44 -7.40 -9.18
C GLY A 58 49.69 -6.10 -9.44
N ALA A 59 49.46 -5.75 -10.72
CA ALA A 59 48.69 -4.57 -11.10
C ALA A 59 47.20 -4.69 -10.68
N VAL A 60 46.65 -5.90 -10.81
CA VAL A 60 45.27 -6.24 -10.40
C VAL A 60 45.10 -6.13 -8.89
N VAL A 61 46.04 -6.70 -8.12
CA VAL A 61 46.03 -6.60 -6.65
C VAL A 61 46.07 -5.13 -6.21
N GLY A 62 46.90 -4.30 -6.84
CA GLY A 62 46.94 -2.86 -6.55
C GLY A 62 45.60 -2.15 -6.81
N THR A 63 44.92 -2.49 -7.92
CA THR A 63 43.60 -1.93 -8.24
C THR A 63 42.51 -2.42 -7.29
N LEU A 64 42.52 -3.70 -6.92
CA LEU A 64 41.56 -4.29 -5.97
C LEU A 64 41.72 -3.69 -4.57
N VAL A 65 42.95 -3.50 -4.09
CA VAL A 65 43.22 -2.85 -2.80
C VAL A 65 42.71 -1.41 -2.81
N LEU A 66 42.98 -0.66 -3.88
CA LEU A 66 42.51 0.72 -4.01
C LEU A 66 40.98 0.82 -4.01
N LEU A 67 40.29 -0.05 -4.76
CA LEU A 67 38.82 -0.10 -4.78
C LEU A 67 38.24 -0.53 -3.43
N THR A 68 38.86 -1.46 -2.73
CA THR A 68 38.41 -1.91 -1.40
C THR A 68 38.57 -0.79 -0.35
N VAL A 69 39.67 -0.05 -0.40
CA VAL A 69 39.86 1.16 0.43
C VAL A 69 38.81 2.21 0.11
N LEU A 70 38.48 2.42 -1.18
CA LEU A 70 37.42 3.33 -1.60
C LEU A 70 36.06 2.89 -1.05
N ALA A 71 35.73 1.59 -1.12
CA ALA A 71 34.49 1.02 -0.57
C ALA A 71 34.37 1.24 0.94
N ALA A 72 35.46 1.01 1.69
CA ALA A 72 35.50 1.23 3.14
C ALA A 72 35.27 2.70 3.54
N LEU A 73 35.62 3.64 2.65
CA LEU A 73 35.43 5.09 2.87
C LEU A 73 34.02 5.58 2.48
N MET A 74 33.18 4.75 1.85
CA MET A 74 31.83 5.15 1.39
C MET A 74 30.76 5.05 2.49
N ARG A 75 29.71 5.89 2.39
CA ARG A 75 28.53 5.90 3.28
C ARG A 75 27.22 5.51 2.58
N SER A 76 27.22 5.44 1.25
CA SER A 76 26.04 5.10 0.44
C SER A 76 26.09 3.61 0.10
N THR A 77 24.98 2.91 0.34
CA THR A 77 24.82 1.50 -0.04
C THR A 77 24.96 1.31 -1.55
N ASP A 78 24.36 2.17 -2.37
CA ASP A 78 24.51 2.10 -3.83
C ASP A 78 25.95 2.27 -4.30
N ALA A 79 26.68 3.19 -3.68
CA ALA A 79 28.06 3.45 -4.03
C ALA A 79 28.97 2.29 -3.59
N PHE A 80 28.70 1.72 -2.40
CA PHE A 80 29.35 0.51 -1.92
C PHE A 80 29.10 -0.69 -2.85
N VAL A 81 27.84 -0.93 -3.23
CA VAL A 81 27.46 -2.01 -4.16
C VAL A 81 28.11 -1.80 -5.53
N THR A 82 28.17 -0.56 -6.03
CA THR A 82 28.84 -0.23 -7.30
C THR A 82 30.33 -0.62 -7.28
N VAL A 83 31.03 -0.30 -6.19
CA VAL A 83 32.46 -0.66 -6.03
C VAL A 83 32.63 -2.17 -5.86
N MET A 84 31.74 -2.83 -5.12
CA MET A 84 31.74 -4.30 -4.99
C MET A 84 31.52 -5.01 -6.33
N VAL A 85 30.61 -4.52 -7.17
CA VAL A 85 30.43 -5.01 -8.55
C VAL A 85 31.73 -4.88 -9.35
N CYS A 86 32.43 -3.75 -9.26
CA CYS A 86 33.71 -3.56 -9.96
C CYS A 86 34.81 -4.50 -9.46
N VAL A 87 34.91 -4.67 -8.13
CA VAL A 87 35.88 -5.56 -7.48
C VAL A 87 35.62 -7.02 -7.87
N LEU A 88 34.37 -7.48 -7.74
CA LEU A 88 33.97 -8.84 -8.09
C LEU A 88 34.18 -9.10 -9.58
N TRP A 89 33.82 -8.14 -10.43
CA TRP A 89 34.02 -8.26 -11.86
C TRP A 89 35.50 -8.36 -12.23
N LEU A 90 36.39 -7.53 -11.65
CA LEU A 90 37.83 -7.61 -11.91
C LEU A 90 38.44 -8.91 -11.42
N ALA A 91 37.99 -9.41 -10.26
CA ALA A 91 38.42 -10.69 -9.71
C ALA A 91 38.07 -11.87 -10.61
N VAL A 92 37.00 -11.76 -11.42
CA VAL A 92 36.57 -12.80 -12.37
C VAL A 92 37.18 -12.58 -13.76
N ALA A 93 37.11 -11.35 -14.29
CA ALA A 93 37.50 -11.04 -15.66
C ALA A 93 39.00 -11.23 -15.90
N VAL A 94 39.85 -10.78 -14.98
CA VAL A 94 41.30 -10.82 -15.23
C VAL A 94 41.83 -12.26 -15.30
N PRO A 95 41.51 -13.17 -14.35
CA PRO A 95 41.92 -14.57 -14.47
C PRO A 95 41.37 -15.26 -15.73
N LEU A 96 40.13 -14.96 -16.13
CA LEU A 96 39.54 -15.53 -17.34
C LEU A 96 40.32 -15.13 -18.59
N PHE A 97 40.63 -13.84 -18.77
CA PHE A 97 41.38 -13.38 -19.94
C PHE A 97 42.87 -13.76 -19.91
N GLN A 98 43.44 -14.16 -18.76
CA GLN A 98 44.79 -14.73 -18.72
C GLN A 98 44.89 -16.07 -19.43
N ILE A 99 43.79 -16.82 -19.60
CA ILE A 99 43.79 -18.12 -20.29
C ILE A 99 44.10 -17.96 -21.80
N PRO A 100 43.36 -17.14 -22.57
CA PRO A 100 43.65 -16.92 -24.00
C PRO A 100 44.80 -15.94 -24.28
N LEU A 101 45.21 -15.12 -23.31
CA LEU A 101 46.16 -14.02 -23.51
C LEU A 101 47.36 -14.10 -22.56
N THR A 102 47.81 -15.31 -22.22
CA THR A 102 48.95 -15.53 -21.32
C THR A 102 50.17 -14.70 -21.73
N GLY A 103 50.56 -13.73 -20.90
CA GLY A 103 51.75 -12.91 -21.11
C GLY A 103 51.59 -11.73 -22.08
N GLU A 104 50.41 -11.53 -22.67
CA GLU A 104 50.15 -10.40 -23.59
C GLU A 104 49.97 -9.09 -22.80
N PRO A 105 50.68 -8.01 -23.18
CA PRO A 105 50.58 -6.71 -22.51
C PRO A 105 49.18 -6.09 -22.63
N VAL A 106 48.39 -6.52 -23.61
CA VAL A 106 47.02 -6.05 -23.85
C VAL A 106 46.10 -6.34 -22.65
N THR A 107 46.38 -7.36 -21.84
CA THR A 107 45.62 -7.70 -20.62
C THR A 107 45.59 -6.57 -19.57
N LEU A 108 46.52 -5.62 -19.64
CA LEU A 108 46.57 -4.43 -18.78
C LEU A 108 45.49 -3.38 -19.12
N LEU A 109 44.75 -3.57 -20.22
CA LEU A 109 43.61 -2.74 -20.57
C LEU A 109 42.30 -3.17 -19.87
N ILE A 110 42.28 -4.28 -19.12
CA ILE A 110 41.07 -4.73 -18.40
C ILE A 110 40.77 -3.89 -17.14
N PRO A 111 41.75 -3.57 -16.25
CA PRO A 111 41.52 -2.81 -15.02
C PRO A 111 40.84 -1.44 -15.14
N PRO A 112 41.09 -0.60 -16.17
CA PRO A 112 40.43 0.71 -16.27
C PRO A 112 38.96 0.65 -16.73
N LEU A 113 38.49 -0.47 -17.30
CA LEU A 113 37.14 -0.57 -17.88
C LEU A 113 36.00 -0.34 -16.85
N PRO A 114 35.98 -0.96 -15.66
CA PRO A 114 34.90 -0.75 -14.68
C PRO A 114 34.73 0.71 -14.25
N LEU A 115 35.84 1.46 -14.13
CA LEU A 115 35.79 2.86 -13.75
C LEU A 115 35.23 3.75 -14.87
N LEU A 116 35.56 3.46 -16.13
CA LEU A 116 34.97 4.13 -17.28
C LEU A 116 33.46 3.87 -17.37
N VAL A 117 33.04 2.62 -17.16
CA VAL A 117 31.63 2.23 -17.15
C VAL A 117 30.88 2.94 -16.02
N VAL A 118 31.42 2.97 -14.79
CA VAL A 118 30.78 3.66 -13.65
C VAL A 118 30.65 5.17 -13.89
N LEU A 119 31.68 5.82 -14.45
CA LEU A 119 31.62 7.25 -14.78
C LEU A 119 30.53 7.56 -15.82
N ALA A 120 30.37 6.69 -16.81
CA ALA A 120 29.37 6.87 -17.85
C ALA A 120 27.96 6.50 -17.36
N ALA A 121 27.83 5.43 -16.57
CA ALA A 121 26.59 5.01 -15.92
C ALA A 121 26.05 6.08 -14.96
N GLY A 122 26.93 6.84 -14.28
CA GLY A 122 26.54 7.97 -13.44
C GLY A 122 25.82 9.12 -14.17
N ARG A 123 25.78 9.11 -15.51
CA ARG A 123 24.97 10.07 -16.29
C ARG A 123 23.51 9.63 -16.47
N ALA A 124 23.18 8.36 -16.27
CA ALA A 124 21.82 7.84 -16.30
C ALA A 124 21.20 7.96 -14.90
N ARG A 125 20.46 9.04 -14.64
CA ARG A 125 19.88 9.31 -13.30
C ARG A 125 18.68 8.43 -12.96
N GLU A 126 18.08 7.78 -13.94
CA GLU A 126 16.85 6.98 -13.77
C GLU A 126 17.11 5.52 -13.37
N PHE A 127 18.36 5.06 -13.43
CA PHE A 127 18.74 3.71 -13.05
C PHE A 127 19.82 3.74 -11.98
N PRO A 128 19.80 2.82 -11.01
CA PRO A 128 20.93 2.66 -10.08
C PRO A 128 22.23 2.41 -10.84
N VAL A 129 23.30 3.11 -10.46
CA VAL A 129 24.59 3.08 -11.16
C VAL A 129 25.17 1.65 -11.19
N TRP A 130 25.02 0.92 -10.08
CA TRP A 130 25.51 -0.46 -9.97
C TRP A 130 24.82 -1.43 -10.92
N HIS A 131 23.51 -1.27 -11.18
CA HIS A 131 22.77 -2.11 -12.13
C HIS A 131 23.27 -1.90 -13.55
N THR A 132 23.43 -0.63 -13.95
CA THR A 132 23.93 -0.28 -15.29
C THR A 132 25.37 -0.75 -15.46
N ALA A 133 26.21 -0.57 -14.43
CA ALA A 133 27.59 -1.05 -14.44
C ALA A 133 27.67 -2.58 -14.54
N ALA A 134 26.88 -3.32 -13.76
CA ALA A 134 26.83 -4.78 -13.81
C ALA A 134 26.40 -5.28 -15.19
N LEU A 135 25.34 -4.72 -15.77
CA LEU A 135 24.84 -5.10 -17.09
C LEU A 135 25.87 -4.85 -18.20
N SER A 136 26.49 -3.66 -18.22
CA SER A 136 27.48 -3.32 -19.25
C SER A 136 28.76 -4.14 -19.11
N LEU A 137 29.24 -4.38 -17.88
CA LEU A 137 30.45 -5.17 -17.64
C LEU A 137 30.25 -6.66 -17.92
N THR A 138 29.07 -7.22 -17.63
CA THR A 138 28.74 -8.61 -17.96
C THR A 138 28.61 -8.81 -19.47
N ALA A 139 27.92 -7.91 -20.17
CA ALA A 139 27.82 -7.95 -21.64
C ALA A 139 29.21 -7.87 -22.31
N GLY A 140 30.07 -6.98 -21.82
CA GLY A 140 31.46 -6.89 -22.26
C GLY A 140 32.24 -8.18 -22.00
N LEU A 141 32.15 -8.74 -20.79
CA LEU A 141 32.85 -9.95 -20.41
C LEU A 141 32.46 -11.14 -21.30
N ILE A 142 31.16 -11.36 -21.51
CA ILE A 142 30.67 -12.48 -22.33
C ILE A 142 31.14 -12.33 -23.79
N ALA A 143 30.92 -11.16 -24.40
CA ALA A 143 31.27 -10.95 -25.81
C ALA A 143 32.78 -11.02 -26.03
N GLY A 144 33.55 -10.28 -25.22
CA GLY A 144 35.01 -10.21 -25.35
C GLY A 144 35.70 -11.53 -25.06
N PHE A 145 35.27 -12.27 -24.02
CA PHE A 145 35.86 -13.56 -23.67
C PHE A 145 35.52 -14.63 -24.72
N SER A 146 34.30 -14.62 -25.25
CA SER A 146 33.90 -15.54 -26.33
C SER A 146 34.77 -15.37 -27.58
N LEU A 147 35.06 -14.12 -27.99
CA LEU A 147 35.96 -13.88 -29.12
C LEU A 147 37.42 -14.23 -28.81
N ALA A 148 37.87 -14.00 -27.57
CA ALA A 148 39.20 -14.41 -27.15
C ALA A 148 39.39 -15.94 -27.19
N LEU A 149 38.34 -16.71 -26.82
CA LEU A 149 38.33 -18.17 -26.94
C LEU A 149 38.33 -18.63 -28.40
N VAL A 150 37.59 -17.96 -29.29
CA VAL A 150 37.60 -18.28 -30.72
C VAL A 150 39.01 -18.05 -31.31
N GLY A 151 39.71 -17.00 -30.88
CA GLY A 151 41.09 -16.73 -31.30
C GLY A 151 42.12 -17.77 -30.82
N LEU A 152 41.80 -18.61 -29.83
CA LEU A 152 42.63 -19.78 -29.48
C LEU A 152 42.44 -20.96 -30.44
N VAL A 153 41.27 -21.05 -31.08
CA VAL A 153 40.88 -22.18 -31.94
C VAL A 153 41.13 -21.88 -33.42
N VAL A 154 40.98 -20.61 -33.82
CA VAL A 154 41.05 -20.17 -35.21
C VAL A 154 42.30 -19.31 -35.43
N GLU A 155 43.29 -19.86 -36.11
CA GLU A 155 44.60 -19.21 -36.34
C GLU A 155 44.53 -17.85 -37.07
N SER A 156 43.45 -17.58 -37.81
CA SER A 156 43.24 -16.30 -38.51
C SER A 156 42.79 -15.14 -37.60
N PHE A 157 42.43 -15.41 -36.34
CA PHE A 157 41.99 -14.39 -35.39
C PHE A 157 42.94 -14.29 -34.19
N SER A 158 43.58 -13.12 -34.03
CA SER A 158 44.34 -12.84 -32.81
C SER A 158 43.39 -12.78 -31.60
N ALA A 159 43.68 -13.53 -30.55
CA ALA A 159 42.94 -13.49 -29.29
C ALA A 159 42.85 -12.07 -28.68
N SER A 160 43.78 -11.17 -29.04
CA SER A 160 43.81 -9.77 -28.61
C SER A 160 42.56 -8.98 -29.04
N TRP A 161 41.89 -9.37 -30.13
CA TRP A 161 40.63 -8.79 -30.57
C TRP A 161 39.50 -8.96 -29.53
N GLY A 162 39.60 -9.96 -28.64
CA GLY A 162 38.67 -10.14 -27.54
C GLY A 162 38.62 -8.95 -26.57
N ILE A 163 39.75 -8.24 -26.37
CA ILE A 163 39.78 -7.03 -25.53
C ILE A 163 39.12 -5.85 -26.23
N ALA A 164 39.27 -5.74 -27.56
CA ALA A 164 38.54 -4.74 -28.33
C ALA A 164 37.02 -4.97 -28.24
N LEU A 165 36.57 -6.23 -28.39
CA LEU A 165 35.15 -6.58 -28.29
C LEU A 165 34.58 -6.41 -26.88
N LEU A 166 35.40 -6.66 -25.84
CA LEU A 166 35.05 -6.38 -24.44
C LEU A 166 34.64 -4.92 -24.24
N TYR A 167 35.43 -3.97 -24.77
CA TYR A 167 35.15 -2.54 -24.68
C TYR A 167 33.95 -2.11 -25.52
N THR A 168 33.84 -2.60 -26.76
CA THR A 168 32.75 -2.20 -27.66
C THR A 168 31.41 -2.74 -27.19
N ALA A 169 31.33 -3.98 -26.70
CA ALA A 169 30.10 -4.55 -26.17
C ALA A 169 29.65 -3.87 -24.87
N ALA A 170 30.58 -3.59 -23.94
CA ALA A 170 30.27 -2.81 -22.75
C ALA A 170 29.79 -1.39 -23.09
N GLY A 171 30.44 -0.74 -24.05
CA GLY A 171 30.05 0.59 -24.54
C GLY A 171 28.70 0.61 -25.25
N ALA A 172 28.40 -0.37 -26.11
CA ALA A 172 27.12 -0.49 -26.81
C ALA A 172 25.96 -0.72 -25.84
N CYS A 173 26.16 -1.60 -24.85
CA CYS A 173 25.19 -1.83 -23.79
C CYS A 173 24.91 -0.55 -22.98
N LEU A 174 25.97 0.21 -22.67
CA LEU A 174 25.86 1.47 -21.95
C LEU A 174 25.15 2.57 -22.78
N LEU A 175 25.43 2.64 -24.07
CA LEU A 175 24.75 3.55 -25.00
C LEU A 175 23.26 3.22 -25.12
N TRP A 176 22.91 1.94 -25.24
CA TRP A 176 21.52 1.47 -25.24
C TRP A 176 20.79 1.86 -23.94
N ARG A 177 21.46 1.69 -22.79
CA ARG A 177 20.94 2.11 -21.48
C ARG A 177 20.74 3.63 -21.38
N LEU A 178 21.68 4.43 -21.90
CA LEU A 178 21.57 5.89 -21.93
C LEU A 178 20.47 6.36 -22.89
N SER A 179 20.26 5.69 -24.03
CA SER A 179 19.14 6.00 -24.92
C SER A 179 17.80 5.64 -24.31
N ALA A 180 17.71 4.51 -23.60
CA ALA A 180 16.50 4.11 -22.89
C ALA A 180 16.10 5.12 -21.81
N SER A 181 17.07 5.64 -21.05
CA SER A 181 16.80 6.71 -20.07
C SER A 181 16.33 8.01 -20.73
N ARG A 182 16.90 8.39 -21.88
CA ARG A 182 16.41 9.57 -22.62
C ARG A 182 15.00 9.39 -23.16
N GLN A 183 14.61 8.15 -23.49
CA GLN A 183 13.28 7.83 -23.99
C GLN A 183 12.24 7.90 -22.86
N ILE A 184 12.54 7.35 -21.69
CA ILE A 184 11.67 7.44 -20.50
C ILE A 184 11.44 8.90 -20.09
N LEU A 185 12.49 9.73 -20.10
CA LEU A 185 12.34 11.18 -19.87
C LEU A 185 11.39 11.82 -20.88
N ARG A 186 11.54 11.52 -22.18
CA ARG A 186 10.67 12.05 -23.24
C ARG A 186 9.22 11.57 -23.11
N ASP A 187 9.01 10.31 -22.77
CA ASP A 187 7.68 9.73 -22.57
C ASP A 187 7.03 10.32 -21.32
N SER A 188 7.81 10.58 -20.26
CA SER A 188 7.33 11.28 -19.06
C SER A 188 6.93 12.74 -19.35
N GLU A 189 7.67 13.44 -20.21
CA GLU A 189 7.34 14.80 -20.65
C GLU A 189 6.13 14.81 -21.58
N ALA A 190 5.99 13.82 -22.46
CA ALA A 190 4.84 13.63 -23.33
C ALA A 190 3.57 13.34 -22.53
N ASN A 191 3.63 12.41 -21.57
CA ASN A 191 2.53 12.10 -20.66
C ASN A 191 2.17 13.29 -19.77
N ARG A 192 3.13 14.09 -19.30
CA ARG A 192 2.85 15.36 -18.60
C ARG A 192 2.14 16.37 -19.49
N ARG A 193 2.49 16.46 -20.78
CA ARG A 193 1.83 17.34 -21.75
C ARG A 193 0.42 16.87 -22.11
N GLU A 194 0.19 15.56 -22.19
CA GLU A 194 -1.14 14.99 -22.38
C GLU A 194 -2.02 15.14 -21.14
N ALA A 195 -1.47 14.91 -19.94
CA ALA A 195 -2.15 15.18 -18.67
C ALA A 195 -2.50 16.67 -18.52
N ALA A 196 -1.61 17.58 -18.97
CA ALA A 196 -1.88 19.01 -19.01
C ALA A 196 -2.94 19.42 -20.06
N LYS A 197 -3.13 18.65 -21.14
CA LYS A 197 -4.21 18.83 -22.11
C LYS A 197 -5.55 18.26 -21.64
N ALA A 198 -5.53 17.25 -20.78
CA ALA A 198 -6.73 16.57 -20.25
C ALA A 198 -7.36 17.28 -19.03
N MET A 199 -6.74 18.33 -18.48
CA MET A 199 -7.36 19.14 -17.43
C MET A 199 -8.38 20.13 -18.01
N PRO A 200 -9.61 20.21 -17.48
CA PRO A 200 -10.59 21.21 -17.89
C PRO A 200 -10.11 22.62 -17.50
N VAL A 201 -10.15 23.52 -18.48
CA VAL A 201 -9.68 24.90 -18.41
C VAL A 201 -10.51 25.71 -17.40
N SER A 202 -9.94 25.96 -16.22
CA SER A 202 -10.35 27.08 -15.37
C SER A 202 -9.59 28.34 -15.82
N ARG A 203 -10.39 29.34 -16.24
CA ARG A 203 -10.07 30.72 -16.65
C ARG A 203 -8.63 31.19 -16.45
N ARG A 204 -7.94 31.43 -17.57
CA ARG A 204 -6.76 32.29 -17.65
C ARG A 204 -7.15 33.60 -18.32
N THR A 205 -7.39 34.64 -17.51
CA THR A 205 -7.44 36.02 -18.00
C THR A 205 -6.02 36.54 -18.20
N GLY A 206 -5.73 36.94 -19.44
CA GLY A 206 -4.86 38.06 -19.78
C GLY A 206 -3.35 37.86 -19.67
N ARG A 207 -2.71 37.53 -20.79
CA ARG A 207 -1.44 38.18 -21.14
C ARG A 207 -1.32 38.32 -22.65
N GLY A 208 -1.20 39.58 -23.06
CA GLY A 208 -0.97 40.01 -24.44
C GLY A 208 0.41 39.63 -24.95
N ASP A 209 0.45 39.62 -26.27
CA ASP A 209 1.45 39.15 -27.22
C ASP A 209 2.76 39.97 -27.26
N ARG A 210 3.83 39.28 -27.72
CA ARG A 210 5.01 39.73 -28.50
C ARG A 210 6.00 40.73 -27.87
N SER A 211 7.31 40.66 -28.09
CA SER A 211 8.17 39.85 -28.98
C SER A 211 9.65 40.05 -28.59
N ASP A 212 10.45 39.01 -28.84
CA ASP A 212 11.86 38.98 -29.27
C ASP A 212 12.88 40.01 -28.77
N ALA A 213 13.93 39.53 -28.09
CA ALA A 213 15.29 39.51 -28.65
C ALA A 213 16.32 38.91 -27.66
N SER A 214 17.21 38.13 -28.24
CA SER A 214 18.37 37.42 -27.69
C SER A 214 19.53 38.32 -27.22
N GLY A 215 20.31 37.83 -26.25
CA GLY A 215 21.74 38.18 -26.09
C GLY A 215 22.20 38.31 -24.63
N GLY A 216 23.01 37.37 -24.14
CA GLY A 216 23.89 37.63 -22.98
C GLY A 216 25.23 38.25 -23.44
N PRO A 217 26.30 38.25 -22.62
CA PRO A 217 26.41 38.30 -21.16
C PRO A 217 27.32 39.49 -20.70
N ASP A 218 27.68 39.50 -19.42
CA ASP A 218 28.91 40.09 -18.82
C ASP A 218 28.84 41.37 -17.96
N ALA A 219 29.46 41.18 -16.77
CA ALA A 219 30.40 42.05 -16.06
C ALA A 219 29.92 43.31 -15.29
N GLU A 220 30.17 43.22 -13.98
CA GLU A 220 30.90 44.15 -13.10
C GLU A 220 30.66 45.68 -13.18
N GLY A 221 30.49 46.30 -12.00
CA GLY A 221 31.07 47.64 -11.78
C GLY A 221 30.24 48.66 -11.00
N ARG A 222 30.40 48.64 -9.67
CA ARG A 222 30.57 49.79 -8.75
C ARG A 222 29.87 51.15 -9.01
N ALA A 223 29.11 51.55 -7.97
CA ALA A 223 29.14 52.82 -7.23
C ALA A 223 28.67 54.15 -7.87
N GLN A 224 27.52 54.65 -7.34
CA GLN A 224 27.15 56.00 -6.80
C GLN A 224 27.92 57.27 -7.25
N PRO A 225 27.34 58.51 -7.25
CA PRO A 225 26.37 59.02 -6.25
C PRO A 225 25.32 60.10 -6.67
N MET A 226 24.33 60.28 -5.78
CA MET A 226 23.56 61.46 -5.33
C MET A 226 23.21 62.73 -6.17
N ARG A 227 21.96 63.19 -5.89
CA ARG A 227 21.30 64.54 -6.00
C ARG A 227 20.67 64.91 -7.37
N GLY A 228 19.42 65.38 -7.46
CA GLY A 228 18.34 65.65 -6.51
C GLY A 228 17.09 66.25 -7.19
N ARG A 229 15.95 66.26 -6.46
CA ARG A 229 14.77 67.16 -6.51
C ARG A 229 13.99 67.27 -7.85
N ALA A 230 12.86 66.57 -8.03
CA ALA A 230 11.45 66.87 -7.66
C ALA A 230 10.68 67.69 -8.71
N ASP A 231 9.70 67.06 -9.38
CA ASP A 231 8.31 67.56 -9.63
C ASP A 231 7.50 66.46 -10.37
N THR A 232 6.46 65.89 -9.74
CA THR A 232 5.00 66.12 -9.92
C THR A 232 4.32 65.27 -11.02
N GLY A 233 3.38 64.41 -10.61
CA GLY A 233 2.42 63.73 -11.49
C GLY A 233 2.16 62.24 -11.13
N PRO A 234 0.93 61.85 -10.75
CA PRO A 234 0.64 60.53 -10.19
C PRO A 234 0.57 59.45 -11.28
N ARG A 235 1.37 58.39 -11.15
CA ARG A 235 1.16 57.13 -11.88
C ARG A 235 0.42 56.15 -10.98
N PRO A 236 -0.64 55.47 -11.46
CA PRO A 236 -1.48 54.62 -10.62
C PRO A 236 -0.66 53.44 -10.07
N GLY A 237 -0.76 53.28 -8.76
CA GLY A 237 -0.10 52.24 -8.00
C GLY A 237 -0.53 50.85 -8.46
N ARG A 238 0.48 50.03 -8.75
CA ARG A 238 0.43 48.57 -8.65
C ARG A 238 -0.14 48.23 -7.26
N PRO A 239 -1.10 47.30 -7.12
CA PRO A 239 -1.59 46.95 -5.79
C PRO A 239 -0.41 46.42 -4.97
N ALA A 240 -0.10 47.14 -3.90
CA ALA A 240 0.76 46.66 -2.83
C ALA A 240 0.18 45.35 -2.30
N ALA A 241 1.07 44.46 -1.86
CA ALA A 241 0.70 43.31 -1.04
C ALA A 241 -0.31 43.77 0.02
N GLY A 242 -1.45 43.10 0.09
CA GLY A 242 -2.52 43.45 1.02
C GLY A 242 -1.97 43.60 2.42
N GLU A 243 -1.99 44.84 2.91
CA GLU A 243 -1.95 45.14 4.33
C GLU A 243 -3.05 44.28 4.96
N ALA A 244 -2.66 43.40 5.87
CA ALA A 244 -3.61 42.71 6.73
C ALA A 244 -4.38 43.81 7.45
N HIS A 245 -5.68 43.90 7.19
CA HIS A 245 -6.56 44.69 8.01
C HIS A 245 -6.41 44.18 9.45
N ASP A 246 -6.09 45.09 10.37
CA ASP A 246 -6.36 44.96 11.80
C ASP A 246 -7.88 44.78 11.96
N GLU A 247 -8.39 43.57 11.73
CA GLU A 247 -9.74 43.20 12.17
C GLU A 247 -9.70 43.15 13.71
N GLU A 248 -10.63 43.84 14.37
CA GLU A 248 -10.76 43.75 15.82
C GLU A 248 -10.93 42.28 16.25
N PRO A 249 -10.24 41.83 17.31
CA PRO A 249 -10.32 40.45 17.74
C PRO A 249 -11.77 40.07 18.04
N VAL A 250 -12.25 38.98 17.44
CA VAL A 250 -13.56 38.38 17.76
C VAL A 250 -13.62 38.17 19.28
N PRO A 251 -14.72 38.52 19.97
CA PRO A 251 -14.85 38.26 21.40
C PRO A 251 -14.65 36.78 21.73
N VAL A 252 -13.92 36.49 22.82
CA VAL A 252 -13.60 35.11 23.23
C VAL A 252 -14.86 34.24 23.33
N ASP A 253 -15.95 34.77 23.88
CA ASP A 253 -17.23 34.07 24.03
C ASP A 253 -17.82 33.65 22.68
N GLN A 254 -17.66 34.49 21.65
CA GLN A 254 -18.14 34.20 20.31
C GLN A 254 -17.27 33.14 19.61
N ALA A 255 -15.95 33.20 19.78
CA ALA A 255 -15.04 32.19 19.24
C ALA A 255 -15.24 30.81 19.91
N LEU A 256 -15.55 30.79 21.21
CA LEU A 256 -15.94 29.57 21.91
C LEU A 256 -17.32 29.07 21.46
N ALA A 257 -18.29 29.95 21.24
CA ALA A 257 -19.61 29.57 20.71
C ALA A 257 -19.50 28.92 19.32
N GLU A 258 -18.63 29.41 18.44
CA GLU A 258 -18.38 28.80 17.13
C GLU A 258 -17.88 27.34 17.26
N LEU A 259 -17.04 27.06 18.26
CA LEU A 259 -16.61 25.70 18.56
C LEU A 259 -17.77 24.85 19.10
N GLU A 260 -18.63 25.40 19.95
CA GLU A 260 -19.79 24.69 20.50
C GLU A 260 -20.81 24.31 19.44
N ASP A 261 -21.00 25.17 18.43
CA ASP A 261 -21.90 24.94 17.30
C ASP A 261 -21.42 23.82 16.36
N MET A 262 -20.14 23.43 16.42
CA MET A 262 -19.66 22.27 15.68
C MET A 262 -20.34 20.99 16.17
N ILE A 263 -20.87 20.19 15.24
CA ILE A 263 -21.61 18.97 15.58
C ILE A 263 -20.64 17.90 16.11
N GLY A 264 -20.96 17.33 17.27
CA GLY A 264 -20.15 16.29 17.93
C GLY A 264 -18.89 16.84 18.59
N LEU A 265 -17.79 16.09 18.51
CA LEU A 265 -16.46 16.49 18.99
C LEU A 265 -16.38 16.83 20.49
N ASP A 266 -17.24 16.24 21.33
CA ASP A 266 -17.27 16.52 22.77
C ASP A 266 -15.90 16.40 23.47
N PRO A 267 -15.07 15.37 23.19
CA PRO A 267 -13.72 15.28 23.76
C PRO A 267 -12.82 16.48 23.37
N VAL A 268 -12.92 16.93 22.12
CA VAL A 268 -12.16 18.07 21.60
C VAL A 268 -12.64 19.34 22.27
N LYS A 269 -13.96 19.58 22.32
CA LYS A 269 -14.55 20.75 22.98
C LYS A 269 -14.11 20.85 24.44
N GLN A 270 -14.15 19.73 25.18
CA GLN A 270 -13.70 19.70 26.57
C GLN A 270 -12.22 20.07 26.72
N GLN A 271 -11.35 19.55 25.86
CA GLN A 271 -9.91 19.86 25.88
C GLN A 271 -9.64 21.33 25.53
N VAL A 272 -10.32 21.87 24.51
CA VAL A 272 -10.18 23.28 24.13
C VAL A 272 -10.67 24.20 25.23
N ARG A 273 -11.79 23.88 25.90
CA ARG A 273 -12.24 24.62 27.10
C ARG A 273 -11.18 24.60 28.21
N GLY A 274 -10.51 23.45 28.41
CA GLY A 274 -9.39 23.35 29.35
C GLY A 274 -8.21 24.25 28.99
N ILE A 275 -7.86 24.32 27.71
CA ILE A 275 -6.82 25.22 27.19
C ILE A 275 -7.23 26.69 27.40
N ALA A 276 -8.44 27.09 27.00
CA ALA A 276 -8.95 28.43 27.17
C ALA A 276 -8.98 28.86 28.65
N ALA A 277 -9.47 27.99 29.55
CA ALA A 277 -9.46 28.24 30.98
C ALA A 277 -8.04 28.40 31.55
N SER A 278 -7.06 27.63 31.05
CA SER A 278 -5.67 27.76 31.48
C SER A 278 -5.04 29.08 31.03
N ILE A 279 -5.40 29.57 29.84
CA ILE A 279 -4.95 30.85 29.29
C ILE A 279 -5.53 32.00 30.12
N GLU A 280 -6.83 31.95 30.42
CA GLU A 280 -7.49 32.98 31.22
C GLU A 280 -6.94 33.00 32.65
N ALA A 281 -6.72 31.83 33.27
CA ALA A 281 -6.08 31.75 34.58
C ALA A 281 -4.64 32.31 34.58
N ALA A 282 -3.89 32.10 33.49
CA ALA A 282 -2.55 32.68 33.31
C ALA A 282 -2.61 34.20 33.21
N ARG A 283 -3.58 34.75 32.45
CA ARG A 283 -3.81 36.20 32.35
C ARG A 283 -4.13 36.82 33.70
N LEU A 284 -5.11 36.26 34.44
CA LEU A 284 -5.49 36.75 35.76
C LEU A 284 -4.34 36.72 36.77
N ARG A 285 -3.47 35.71 36.71
CA ARG A 285 -2.25 35.65 37.54
C ARG A 285 -1.23 36.73 37.17
N ALA A 286 -1.05 36.99 35.88
CA ALA A 286 -0.15 38.03 35.40
C ALA A 286 -0.65 39.43 35.81
N ASP A 287 -1.95 39.69 35.68
CA ASP A 287 -2.60 40.94 36.13
C ASP A 287 -2.48 41.13 37.65
N ALA A 288 -2.47 40.03 38.42
CA ALA A 288 -2.20 40.03 39.86
C ALA A 288 -0.69 40.12 40.22
N GLY A 289 0.20 40.26 39.23
CA GLY A 289 1.64 40.45 39.43
C GLY A 289 2.44 39.18 39.71
N PHE A 290 1.86 37.98 39.54
CA PHE A 290 2.60 36.73 39.63
C PHE A 290 3.37 36.46 38.32
N PRO A 291 4.58 35.86 38.38
CA PRO A 291 5.27 35.42 37.18
C PRO A 291 4.49 34.26 36.54
N VAL A 292 4.22 34.38 35.24
CA VAL A 292 3.52 33.35 34.47
C VAL A 292 4.31 33.08 33.20
N GLU A 293 4.63 31.81 32.95
CA GLU A 293 5.16 31.39 31.66
C GLU A 293 4.04 31.44 30.61
N ARG A 294 4.34 31.98 29.42
CA ARG A 294 3.36 32.04 28.32
C ARG A 294 3.01 30.60 27.90
N PRO A 295 1.73 30.21 27.92
CA PRO A 295 1.30 28.84 27.69
C PRO A 295 1.13 28.49 26.20
N LEU A 296 1.84 29.15 25.29
CA LEU A 296 1.77 28.85 23.86
C LEU A 296 2.43 27.49 23.62
N ARG A 297 1.61 26.49 23.30
CA ARG A 297 2.05 25.11 23.05
C ARG A 297 1.69 24.73 21.63
N HIS A 298 2.62 24.05 20.97
CA HIS A 298 2.31 23.36 19.73
C HIS A 298 1.39 22.17 20.01
N LEU A 299 0.53 21.84 19.06
CA LEU A 299 -0.54 20.86 19.23
C LEU A 299 -0.36 19.68 18.26
N VAL A 300 -0.84 18.52 18.69
CA VAL A 300 -0.98 17.33 17.83
C VAL A 300 -2.45 16.99 17.71
N PHE A 301 -2.96 16.90 16.47
CA PHE A 301 -4.32 16.47 16.18
C PHE A 301 -4.29 15.05 15.64
N SER A 302 -4.76 14.10 16.46
CA SER A 302 -4.79 12.68 16.11
C SER A 302 -6.21 12.25 15.81
N GLY A 303 -6.44 11.59 14.68
CA GLY A 303 -7.71 10.90 14.43
C GLY A 303 -7.98 10.64 12.95
N PRO A 304 -9.07 9.91 12.62
CA PRO A 304 -9.40 9.52 11.25
C PRO A 304 -9.66 10.70 10.28
N PRO A 305 -9.62 10.49 8.95
CA PRO A 305 -9.76 11.60 8.01
C PRO A 305 -11.19 12.12 8.03
N GLY A 306 -11.35 13.44 7.88
CA GLY A 306 -12.68 14.07 7.81
C GLY A 306 -13.40 14.22 9.16
N THR A 307 -12.71 14.07 10.29
CA THR A 307 -13.24 14.35 11.63
C THR A 307 -13.28 15.84 12.00
N GLY A 308 -12.84 16.75 11.12
CA GLY A 308 -12.93 18.20 11.36
C GLY A 308 -11.67 18.87 11.90
N LYS A 309 -10.52 18.19 11.89
CA LYS A 309 -9.21 18.72 12.32
C LYS A 309 -8.89 20.12 11.81
N THR A 310 -8.98 20.33 10.49
CA THR A 310 -8.70 21.64 9.86
C THR A 310 -9.68 22.71 10.32
N SER A 311 -10.97 22.39 10.48
CA SER A 311 -11.99 23.32 10.96
C SER A 311 -11.70 23.77 12.39
N VAL A 312 -11.41 22.81 13.28
CA VAL A 312 -11.05 23.10 14.68
C VAL A 312 -9.75 23.90 14.77
N ALA A 313 -8.78 23.67 13.89
CA ALA A 313 -7.54 24.45 13.85
C ALA A 313 -7.80 25.94 13.56
N ARG A 314 -8.75 26.26 12.65
CA ARG A 314 -9.16 27.65 12.39
C ARG A 314 -9.83 28.30 13.58
N THR A 315 -10.78 27.61 14.21
CA THR A 315 -11.46 28.14 15.40
C THR A 315 -10.48 28.33 16.56
N LEU A 316 -9.51 27.43 16.75
CA LEU A 316 -8.44 27.61 17.72
C LEU A 316 -7.54 28.81 17.42
N ALA A 317 -7.23 29.07 16.15
CA ALA A 317 -6.49 30.27 15.75
C ALA A 317 -7.26 31.55 16.10
N THR A 318 -8.58 31.57 15.86
CA THR A 318 -9.46 32.66 16.30
C THR A 318 -9.41 32.82 17.81
N ILE A 319 -9.57 31.74 18.57
CA ILE A 319 -9.51 31.77 20.04
C ILE A 319 -8.17 32.34 20.54
N PHE A 320 -7.04 31.90 20.00
CA PHE A 320 -5.72 32.41 20.40
C PHE A 320 -5.54 33.88 20.06
N HIS A 321 -6.07 34.33 18.93
CA HIS A 321 -6.07 35.74 18.56
C HIS A 321 -6.95 36.58 19.50
N SER A 322 -8.16 36.09 19.83
CA SER A 322 -9.09 36.71 20.78
C SER A 322 -8.49 36.88 22.18
N PHE A 323 -7.67 35.93 22.63
CA PHE A 323 -6.92 36.02 23.89
C PHE A 323 -5.67 36.92 23.80
N GLY A 324 -5.34 37.46 22.62
CA GLY A 324 -4.13 38.26 22.39
C GLY A 324 -2.84 37.45 22.43
N LEU A 325 -2.93 36.11 22.31
CA LEU A 325 -1.76 35.23 22.28
C LEU A 325 -1.11 35.19 20.90
N LEU A 326 -1.90 35.36 19.84
CA LEU A 326 -1.42 35.47 18.47
C LEU A 326 -1.85 36.81 17.86
N PRO A 327 -0.96 37.49 17.11
CA PRO A 327 -1.30 38.72 16.39
C PRO A 327 -2.45 38.57 15.39
N THR A 328 -2.65 37.38 14.83
CA THR A 328 -3.69 37.10 13.82
C THR A 328 -4.33 35.73 14.04
N SER A 329 -5.57 35.57 13.56
CA SER A 329 -6.26 34.27 13.48
C SER A 329 -5.87 33.45 12.23
N ARG A 330 -4.81 33.86 11.52
CA ARG A 330 -4.41 33.26 10.25
C ARG A 330 -3.95 31.82 10.45
N VAL A 331 -4.48 30.92 9.62
CA VAL A 331 -4.00 29.54 9.49
C VAL A 331 -3.35 29.35 8.14
N VAL A 332 -2.10 28.90 8.13
CA VAL A 332 -1.40 28.44 6.92
C VAL A 332 -1.41 26.91 6.94
N GLU A 333 -2.13 26.32 5.99
CA GLU A 333 -2.15 24.87 5.79
C GLU A 333 -0.97 24.44 4.92
N ALA A 334 -0.41 23.29 5.28
CA ALA A 334 0.78 22.73 4.67
C ALA A 334 0.66 21.21 4.56
N GLN A 335 1.17 20.66 3.47
CA GLN A 335 1.41 19.23 3.29
C GLN A 335 2.90 18.98 3.07
N ARG A 336 3.32 17.72 3.08
CA ARG A 336 4.72 17.33 2.83
C ARG A 336 5.33 18.02 1.59
N ALA A 337 4.58 18.14 0.50
CA ALA A 337 5.05 18.77 -0.74
C ALA A 337 5.43 20.26 -0.58
N ASP A 338 4.82 20.93 0.38
CA ASP A 338 5.09 22.34 0.69
C ASP A 338 6.34 22.51 1.56
N LEU A 339 6.65 21.54 2.42
CA LEU A 339 7.85 21.57 3.27
C LEU A 339 9.09 21.03 2.57
N VAL A 340 8.95 19.95 1.78
CA VAL A 340 10.07 19.20 1.23
C VAL A 340 10.47 19.71 -0.16
N GLY A 341 11.76 19.99 -0.35
CA GLY A 341 12.34 20.44 -1.62
C GLY A 341 12.76 19.28 -2.53
N GLU A 342 12.88 19.56 -3.84
CA GLU A 342 13.31 18.57 -4.84
C GLU A 342 14.84 18.34 -4.83
N TYR A 343 15.60 19.25 -4.22
CA TYR A 343 17.06 19.25 -4.21
C TYR A 343 17.62 19.48 -2.80
N LEU A 344 18.83 18.99 -2.55
CA LEU A 344 19.54 19.14 -1.27
C LEU A 344 19.69 20.63 -0.89
N GLY A 345 19.26 20.99 0.32
CA GLY A 345 19.28 22.37 0.83
C GLY A 345 18.06 23.22 0.41
N ALA A 346 17.22 22.76 -0.53
CA ALA A 346 15.98 23.46 -0.87
C ALA A 346 14.89 23.25 0.19
N THR A 347 14.91 22.12 0.89
CA THR A 347 13.92 21.77 1.93
C THR A 347 13.94 22.76 3.10
N ALA A 348 15.13 23.10 3.61
CA ALA A 348 15.25 24.09 4.68
C ALA A 348 14.72 25.47 4.24
N ILE A 349 14.98 25.88 2.99
CA ILE A 349 14.48 27.15 2.44
C ILE A 349 12.95 27.13 2.37
N LYS A 350 12.36 26.11 1.73
CA LYS A 350 10.90 25.95 1.64
C LYS A 350 10.23 25.93 3.01
N THR A 351 10.78 25.17 3.96
CA THR A 351 10.24 25.07 5.31
C THR A 351 10.28 26.42 6.02
N ASN A 352 11.38 27.17 5.90
CA ASN A 352 11.47 28.52 6.47
C ASN A 352 10.48 29.48 5.82
N GLU A 353 10.38 29.53 4.49
CA GLU A 353 9.41 30.39 3.79
C GLU A 353 7.97 30.06 4.19
N LEU A 354 7.66 28.79 4.41
CA LEU A 354 6.35 28.35 4.88
C LEU A 354 6.06 28.81 6.31
N VAL A 355 7.04 28.67 7.21
CA VAL A 355 6.92 29.17 8.59
C VAL A 355 6.80 30.69 8.59
N ASP A 356 7.61 31.41 7.79
CA ASP A 356 7.57 32.87 7.70
C ASP A 356 6.19 33.39 7.27
N ARG A 357 5.48 32.64 6.41
CA ARG A 357 4.09 32.95 6.04
C ARG A 357 3.09 32.72 7.19
N ALA A 358 3.41 31.87 8.15
CA ALA A 358 2.57 31.50 9.28
C ALA A 358 2.89 32.26 10.58
N LEU A 359 4.00 33.03 10.61
CA LEU A 359 4.36 33.87 11.75
C LEU A 359 3.23 34.84 12.12
N GLY A 360 2.99 34.96 13.42
CA GLY A 360 1.87 35.71 13.97
C GLY A 360 0.53 34.95 13.96
N GLY A 361 0.54 33.66 13.59
CA GLY A 361 -0.65 32.83 13.46
C GLY A 361 -0.35 31.34 13.69
N VAL A 362 -1.07 30.47 12.98
CA VAL A 362 -1.01 29.01 13.10
C VAL A 362 -0.47 28.38 11.82
N LEU A 363 0.53 27.49 11.94
CA LEU A 363 0.97 26.59 10.88
C LEU A 363 0.33 25.22 11.08
N PHE A 364 -0.58 24.82 10.20
CA PHE A 364 -1.25 23.52 10.23
C PHE A 364 -0.60 22.57 9.22
N VAL A 365 0.08 21.53 9.69
CA VAL A 365 0.71 20.50 8.85
C VAL A 365 -0.15 19.25 8.83
N ASP A 366 -0.80 18.97 7.71
CA ASP A 366 -1.62 17.77 7.53
C ASP A 366 -0.76 16.56 7.14
N GLU A 367 -1.19 15.37 7.58
CA GLU A 367 -0.46 14.10 7.45
C GLU A 367 1.04 14.22 7.80
N ALA A 368 1.33 14.86 8.94
CA ALA A 368 2.69 15.21 9.35
C ALA A 368 3.63 14.00 9.46
N TYR A 369 3.09 12.81 9.79
CA TYR A 369 3.85 11.56 9.81
C TYR A 369 4.52 11.23 8.47
N SER A 370 3.96 11.70 7.35
CA SER A 370 4.54 11.51 6.02
C SER A 370 5.88 12.21 5.86
N LEU A 371 6.24 13.17 6.72
CA LEU A 371 7.55 13.84 6.71
C LEU A 371 8.68 12.87 7.10
N VAL A 372 8.40 11.79 7.80
CA VAL A 372 9.40 10.76 8.14
C VAL A 372 8.94 9.44 7.56
N ASN A 373 9.50 9.08 6.40
CA ASN A 373 9.28 7.79 5.77
C ASN A 373 10.43 6.83 6.10
N GLU A 374 10.09 5.64 6.59
CA GLU A 374 11.02 4.51 6.80
C GLU A 374 11.00 3.48 5.65
N GLY A 375 10.30 3.78 4.55
CA GLY A 375 10.24 2.91 3.39
C GLY A 375 11.62 2.71 2.72
N ASP A 376 11.95 1.46 2.41
CA ASP A 376 13.15 0.99 1.70
C ASP A 376 14.50 1.12 2.43
N GLY A 377 14.51 1.12 3.77
CA GLY A 377 15.74 0.98 4.56
C GLY A 377 16.72 2.16 4.45
N GLN A 378 16.33 3.26 3.81
CA GLN A 378 16.98 4.56 3.89
C GLN A 378 16.02 5.57 4.52
N SER A 379 16.43 6.15 5.65
CA SER A 379 15.74 7.29 6.25
C SER A 379 15.63 8.43 5.23
N ASP A 380 14.42 8.92 4.96
CA ASP A 380 14.18 10.06 4.09
C ASP A 380 14.94 11.31 4.59
N ARG A 381 16.08 11.60 3.96
CA ARG A 381 16.98 12.68 4.41
C ARG A 381 16.35 14.06 4.24
N PHE A 382 15.52 14.24 3.22
CA PHE A 382 14.88 15.52 2.96
C PHE A 382 13.74 15.76 3.95
N GLY A 383 12.90 14.74 4.20
CA GLY A 383 11.87 14.80 5.23
C GLY A 383 12.44 15.09 6.62
N ASN A 384 13.54 14.43 6.99
CA ASN A 384 14.25 14.72 8.24
C ASN A 384 14.79 16.15 8.31
N GLU A 385 15.30 16.71 7.20
CA GLU A 385 15.75 18.11 7.13
C GLU A 385 14.57 19.08 7.37
N ALA A 386 13.39 18.78 6.81
CA ALA A 386 12.18 19.57 7.05
C ALA A 386 11.78 19.54 8.53
N VAL A 387 11.76 18.35 9.15
CA VAL A 387 11.42 18.18 10.57
C VAL A 387 12.39 18.94 11.47
N GLN A 388 13.69 18.84 11.22
CA GLN A 388 14.71 19.57 12.00
C GLN A 388 14.57 21.09 11.85
N THR A 389 14.30 21.56 10.63
CA THR A 389 14.06 22.99 10.38
C THR A 389 12.79 23.47 11.10
N LEU A 390 11.71 22.69 11.01
CA LEU A 390 10.45 22.97 11.69
C LEU A 390 10.61 23.00 13.21
N LEU A 391 11.30 22.02 13.80
CA LEU A 391 11.59 21.97 15.25
C LEU A 391 12.38 23.18 15.73
N LYS A 392 13.39 23.60 14.95
CA LYS A 392 14.18 24.78 15.25
C LYS A 392 13.31 26.03 15.25
N ARG A 393 12.52 26.24 14.19
CA ARG A 393 11.63 27.41 14.09
C ARG A 393 10.51 27.39 15.12
N ALA A 394 9.98 26.21 15.45
CA ALA A 394 9.01 26.03 16.53
C ALA A 394 9.56 26.51 17.88
N GLU A 395 10.85 26.30 18.16
CA GLU A 395 11.49 26.85 19.36
C GLU A 395 11.77 28.36 19.25
N ASP A 396 12.42 28.77 18.16
CA ASP A 396 12.89 30.15 17.98
C ASP A 396 11.71 31.16 17.92
N ASP A 397 10.56 30.74 17.38
CA ASP A 397 9.36 31.57 17.17
C ASP A 397 8.19 31.22 18.10
N ARG A 398 8.42 30.50 19.20
CA ARG A 398 7.36 29.96 20.08
C ARG A 398 6.38 30.99 20.66
N ASP A 399 6.79 32.25 20.76
CA ASP A 399 5.97 33.35 21.29
C ASP A 399 5.01 33.97 20.26
N GLN A 400 5.15 33.60 18.98
CA GLN A 400 4.41 34.19 17.86
C GLN A 400 3.93 33.17 16.83
N LEU A 401 4.15 31.87 17.08
CA LEU A 401 3.79 30.78 16.17
C LEU A 401 3.24 29.59 16.95
N VAL A 402 2.07 29.10 16.53
CA VAL A 402 1.56 27.79 16.94
C VAL A 402 1.65 26.82 15.76
N VAL A 403 2.38 25.73 15.93
CA VAL A 403 2.41 24.63 14.96
C VAL A 403 1.40 23.57 15.40
N VAL A 404 0.55 23.13 14.48
CA VAL A 404 -0.40 22.02 14.66
C VAL A 404 -0.01 20.91 13.71
N LEU A 405 0.34 19.74 14.24
CA LEU A 405 0.64 18.55 13.44
C LEU A 405 -0.57 17.62 13.45
N ALA A 406 -1.11 17.31 12.26
CA ALA A 406 -2.28 16.46 12.11
C ALA A 406 -1.94 15.12 11.45
N GLY A 407 -2.63 14.06 11.85
CA GLY A 407 -2.51 12.75 11.22
C GLY A 407 -3.34 11.66 11.91
N TYR A 408 -3.14 10.42 11.47
CA TYR A 408 -3.74 9.24 12.09
C TYR A 408 -3.02 8.89 13.39
N GLU A 409 -3.75 8.35 14.36
CA GLU A 409 -3.27 8.21 15.74
C GLU A 409 -2.01 7.35 15.85
N LYS A 410 -2.00 6.17 15.24
CA LYS A 410 -0.86 5.23 15.30
C LYS A 410 0.38 5.79 14.61
N GLU A 411 0.18 6.41 13.46
CA GLU A 411 1.21 7.01 12.63
C GLU A 411 1.81 8.24 13.31
N MET A 412 0.98 9.06 13.97
CA MET A 412 1.46 10.20 14.76
C MET A 412 2.22 9.75 16.00
N ASP A 413 1.81 8.68 16.69
CA ASP A 413 2.58 8.12 17.80
C ASP A 413 3.97 7.65 17.35
N ALA A 414 4.06 6.94 16.22
CA ALA A 414 5.33 6.53 15.64
C ALA A 414 6.18 7.74 15.21
N PHE A 415 5.56 8.74 14.57
CA PHE A 415 6.23 9.97 14.14
C PHE A 415 6.80 10.75 15.33
N LEU A 416 6.06 10.91 16.42
CA LEU A 416 6.54 11.59 17.62
C LEU A 416 7.63 10.79 18.34
N ALA A 417 7.57 9.46 18.31
CA ALA A 417 8.59 8.58 18.87
C ALA A 417 9.91 8.60 18.07
N SER A 418 9.87 8.97 16.78
CA SER A 418 11.04 9.01 15.90
C SER A 418 12.11 10.03 16.35
N ASN A 419 11.72 11.08 17.07
CA ASN A 419 12.62 12.13 17.52
C ASN A 419 12.18 12.69 18.89
N PRO A 420 13.02 12.61 19.93
CA PRO A 420 12.73 13.18 21.25
C PRO A 420 12.35 14.68 21.21
N GLY A 421 12.88 15.44 20.26
CA GLY A 421 12.55 16.84 20.04
C GLY A 421 11.09 17.09 19.65
N LEU A 422 10.48 16.17 18.88
CA LEU A 422 9.06 16.20 18.55
C LEU A 422 8.21 15.92 19.78
N ALA A 423 8.50 14.83 20.50
CA ALA A 423 7.76 14.45 21.70
C ALA A 423 7.75 15.55 22.77
N SER A 424 8.88 16.26 22.95
CA SER A 424 8.98 17.34 23.95
C SER A 424 8.22 18.61 23.54
N ARG A 425 8.26 19.02 22.27
CA ARG A 425 7.65 20.29 21.80
C ARG A 425 6.17 20.15 21.47
N PHE A 426 5.73 18.94 21.12
CA PHE A 426 4.36 18.61 20.73
C PHE A 426 3.70 17.70 21.78
N ALA A 427 3.77 18.10 23.05
CA ALA A 427 3.25 17.31 24.16
C ALA A 427 1.72 17.34 24.29
N THR A 428 1.06 18.41 23.83
CA THR A 428 -0.39 18.57 23.90
C THR A 428 -1.05 17.85 22.73
N ARG A 429 -1.83 16.82 23.02
CA ARG A 429 -2.53 16.01 22.02
C ARG A 429 -4.04 16.18 22.12
N ILE A 430 -4.67 16.35 20.98
CA ILE A 430 -6.13 16.41 20.82
C ILE A 430 -6.57 15.23 19.97
N SER A 431 -7.42 14.38 20.55
CA SER A 431 -7.96 13.19 19.87
C SER A 431 -9.31 13.52 19.23
N PHE A 432 -9.43 13.19 17.95
CA PHE A 432 -10.62 13.38 17.12
C PHE A 432 -11.24 12.02 16.82
N PRO A 433 -12.26 11.58 17.58
CA PRO A 433 -12.94 10.32 17.32
C PRO A 433 -13.73 10.38 16.00
N SER A 434 -14.02 9.20 15.44
CA SER A 434 -14.96 9.05 14.33
C SER A 434 -16.36 9.52 14.75
N TYR A 435 -17.12 10.06 13.79
CA TYR A 435 -18.49 10.47 14.07
C TYR A 435 -19.42 9.26 14.21
N SER A 436 -20.33 9.33 15.17
CA SER A 436 -21.48 8.44 15.26
C SER A 436 -22.47 8.67 14.11
N ALA A 437 -23.34 7.68 13.87
CA ALA A 437 -24.36 7.78 12.83
C ALA A 437 -25.30 8.98 13.03
N ASP A 438 -25.67 9.29 14.28
CA ASP A 438 -26.47 10.46 14.62
C ASP A 438 -25.73 11.78 14.38
N GLU A 439 -24.42 11.85 14.62
CA GLU A 439 -23.60 13.02 14.30
C GLU A 439 -23.46 13.21 12.79
N LEU A 440 -23.20 12.14 12.03
CA LEU A 440 -23.18 12.17 10.56
C LEU A 440 -24.52 12.64 9.99
N PHE A 441 -25.63 12.17 10.55
CA PHE A 441 -26.97 12.61 10.16
C PHE A 441 -27.17 14.10 10.43
N ARG A 442 -26.80 14.60 11.61
CA ARG A 442 -26.89 16.04 11.94
C ARG A 442 -26.02 16.88 11.01
N ILE A 443 -24.81 16.41 10.67
CA ILE A 443 -23.92 17.07 9.71
C ILE A 443 -24.59 17.14 8.34
N ALA A 444 -25.16 16.02 7.86
CA ALA A 444 -25.86 15.97 6.58
C ALA A 444 -27.07 16.92 6.56
N GLU A 445 -27.87 16.95 7.62
CA GLU A 445 -29.02 17.85 7.74
C GLU A 445 -28.61 19.33 7.72
N SER A 446 -27.52 19.68 8.41
CA SER A 446 -26.96 21.03 8.36
C SER A 446 -26.49 21.40 6.95
N LEU A 447 -25.85 20.48 6.22
CA LEU A 447 -25.38 20.71 4.85
C LEU A 447 -26.54 20.86 3.86
N VAL A 448 -27.60 20.07 4.00
CA VAL A 448 -28.83 20.22 3.20
C VAL A 448 -29.45 21.60 3.41
N ARG A 449 -29.58 22.04 4.68
CA ARG A 449 -30.11 23.38 5.01
C ARG A 449 -29.25 24.50 4.44
N GLN A 450 -27.92 24.41 4.51
CA GLN A 450 -27.00 25.41 3.96
C GLN A 450 -27.11 25.54 2.43
N ARG A 451 -27.49 24.46 1.73
CA ARG A 451 -27.71 24.46 0.28
C ARG A 451 -29.08 25.01 -0.12
N GLY A 452 -30.00 25.17 0.82
CA GLY A 452 -31.39 25.49 0.54
C GLY A 452 -32.22 24.31 0.03
N ASP A 453 -31.72 23.08 0.18
CA ASP A 453 -32.42 21.86 -0.19
C ASP A 453 -33.36 21.42 0.96
N THR A 454 -34.37 20.60 0.67
CA THR A 454 -35.29 20.01 1.65
C THR A 454 -35.18 18.49 1.66
N LEU A 455 -35.18 17.87 2.84
CA LEU A 455 -35.23 16.41 2.99
C LEU A 455 -36.66 15.93 3.19
N GLU A 456 -37.14 15.05 2.32
CA GLU A 456 -38.36 14.31 2.57
C GLU A 456 -38.20 13.40 3.81
N ALA A 457 -39.28 13.13 4.54
CA ALA A 457 -39.27 12.25 5.71
C ALA A 457 -38.66 10.86 5.41
N GLY A 458 -38.96 10.29 4.22
CA GLY A 458 -38.36 9.03 3.78
C GLY A 458 -36.86 9.14 3.49
N ALA A 459 -36.40 10.29 2.97
CA ALA A 459 -34.98 10.56 2.72
C ALA A 459 -34.19 10.68 4.04
N ALA A 460 -34.76 11.35 5.04
CA ALA A 460 -34.14 11.46 6.36
C ALA A 460 -33.97 10.08 7.03
N GLN A 461 -35.00 9.21 6.94
CA GLN A 461 -34.90 7.82 7.43
C GLN A 461 -33.88 6.99 6.63
N ALA A 462 -33.80 7.19 5.31
CA ALA A 462 -32.79 6.54 4.47
C ALA A 462 -31.37 6.96 4.91
N LEU A 463 -31.12 8.26 5.08
CA LEU A 463 -29.81 8.77 5.54
C LEU A 463 -29.40 8.16 6.88
N ARG A 464 -30.30 8.14 7.88
CA ARG A 464 -30.01 7.51 9.19
C ARG A 464 -29.60 6.06 9.04
N ARG A 465 -30.40 5.25 8.33
CA ARG A 465 -30.10 3.83 8.10
C ARG A 465 -28.77 3.62 7.38
N ARG A 466 -28.44 4.46 6.41
CA ARG A 466 -27.17 4.37 5.67
C ARG A 466 -25.97 4.79 6.51
N PHE A 467 -26.10 5.81 7.34
CA PHE A 467 -25.07 6.16 8.31
C PHE A 467 -24.89 5.09 9.39
N ASP A 468 -25.97 4.49 9.90
CA ASP A 468 -25.89 3.34 10.80
C ASP A 468 -25.16 2.17 10.14
N GLN A 469 -25.47 1.87 8.87
CA GLN A 469 -24.83 0.78 8.14
C GLN A 469 -23.31 0.97 8.00
N VAL A 470 -22.83 2.17 7.65
CA VAL A 470 -21.39 2.41 7.49
C VAL A 470 -20.65 2.42 8.83
N VAL A 471 -21.30 2.86 9.91
CA VAL A 471 -20.74 2.83 11.27
C VAL A 471 -20.68 1.40 11.80
N GLN A 472 -21.75 0.63 11.66
CA GLN A 472 -21.79 -0.79 12.07
C GLN A 472 -20.77 -1.65 11.32
N ARG A 473 -20.46 -1.28 10.07
CA ARG A 473 -19.46 -1.96 9.24
C ARG A 473 -18.03 -1.45 9.47
N GLU A 474 -17.83 -0.45 10.34
CA GLU A 474 -16.53 0.15 10.66
C GLU A 474 -15.79 0.74 9.45
N VAL A 475 -16.52 1.15 8.41
CA VAL A 475 -15.94 1.73 7.18
C VAL A 475 -16.03 3.26 7.15
N VAL A 476 -16.57 3.88 8.20
CA VAL A 476 -16.74 5.34 8.30
C VAL A 476 -15.42 6.11 8.16
N ASP A 477 -14.33 5.54 8.66
CA ASP A 477 -13.00 6.14 8.59
C ASP A 477 -12.43 6.11 7.18
N GLU A 478 -12.58 4.98 6.48
CA GLU A 478 -12.17 4.82 5.07
C GLU A 478 -12.96 5.76 4.15
N LEU A 479 -14.24 5.97 4.46
CA LEU A 479 -15.12 6.89 3.74
C LEU A 479 -14.85 8.37 4.06
N GLY A 480 -14.07 8.66 5.11
CA GLY A 480 -13.70 10.02 5.47
C GLY A 480 -14.72 10.78 6.31
N ASN A 481 -15.49 10.10 7.17
CA ASN A 481 -16.30 10.71 8.24
C ASN A 481 -17.20 11.88 7.77
N GLY A 482 -17.00 13.11 8.26
CA GLY A 482 -17.80 14.27 7.86
C GLY A 482 -17.66 14.61 6.36
N ARG A 483 -16.55 14.24 5.71
CA ARG A 483 -16.43 14.33 4.24
C ARG A 483 -17.39 13.36 3.56
N PHE A 484 -17.58 12.15 4.10
CA PHE A 484 -18.58 11.20 3.60
C PHE A 484 -19.99 11.80 3.69
N ALA A 485 -20.39 12.36 4.84
CA ALA A 485 -21.69 13.00 4.99
C ALA A 485 -21.91 14.11 3.95
N ARG A 486 -20.87 14.94 3.69
CA ARG A 486 -20.91 15.95 2.62
C ARG A 486 -21.07 15.32 1.24
N SER A 487 -20.27 14.31 0.91
CA SER A 487 -20.36 13.63 -0.38
C SER A 487 -21.71 12.99 -0.60
N VAL A 488 -22.33 12.38 0.43
CA VAL A 488 -23.69 11.80 0.34
C VAL A 488 -24.71 12.89 0.02
N VAL A 489 -24.65 14.04 0.68
CA VAL A 489 -25.57 15.16 0.41
C VAL A 489 -25.39 15.71 -1.01
N GLU A 490 -24.14 15.94 -1.43
CA GLU A 490 -23.84 16.42 -2.79
C GLU A 490 -24.32 15.44 -3.87
N LYS A 491 -24.12 14.14 -3.64
CA LYS A 491 -24.54 13.09 -4.57
C LYS A 491 -26.05 12.87 -4.56
N ALA A 492 -26.72 13.02 -3.43
CA ALA A 492 -28.17 12.95 -3.35
C ALA A 492 -28.80 14.14 -4.09
N ALA A 493 -28.23 15.34 -4.00
CA ALA A 493 -28.67 16.47 -4.81
C ALA A 493 -28.47 16.22 -6.31
N GLN A 494 -27.33 15.65 -6.73
CA GLN A 494 -27.10 15.27 -8.13
C GLN A 494 -28.11 14.22 -8.61
N ALA A 495 -28.39 13.20 -7.80
CA ALA A 495 -29.37 12.16 -8.11
C ALA A 495 -30.79 12.74 -8.23
N ARG A 496 -31.16 13.67 -7.35
CA ARG A 496 -32.40 14.45 -7.46
C ARG A 496 -32.45 15.21 -8.79
N ASP A 497 -31.41 15.95 -9.15
CA ASP A 497 -31.39 16.75 -10.38
C ASP A 497 -31.59 15.86 -11.61
N VAL A 498 -30.93 14.69 -11.65
CA VAL A 498 -31.15 13.69 -12.71
C VAL A 498 -32.61 13.23 -12.69
N ARG A 499 -33.12 12.77 -11.55
CA ARG A 499 -34.51 12.29 -11.41
C ARG A 499 -35.52 13.32 -11.89
N VAL A 500 -35.36 14.58 -11.49
CA VAL A 500 -36.29 15.67 -11.82
C VAL A 500 -36.25 16.02 -13.31
N VAL A 501 -35.07 15.96 -13.94
CA VAL A 501 -34.92 16.20 -15.39
C VAL A 501 -35.39 15.02 -16.24
N THR A 502 -35.21 13.79 -15.76
CA THR A 502 -35.60 12.58 -16.50
C THR A 502 -37.04 12.13 -16.26
N ALA A 503 -37.71 12.69 -15.25
CA ALA A 503 -39.12 12.42 -14.97
C ALA A 503 -39.98 12.86 -16.17
N GLY A 504 -40.50 11.89 -16.94
CA GLY A 504 -41.37 12.14 -18.10
C GLY A 504 -40.79 11.79 -19.47
N VAL A 505 -39.61 11.15 -19.55
CA VAL A 505 -39.04 10.67 -20.83
C VAL A 505 -39.67 9.35 -21.31
N ASP A 506 -40.41 8.66 -20.45
CA ASP A 506 -41.14 7.42 -20.79
C ASP A 506 -42.47 7.75 -21.49
N GLY A 507 -42.43 8.13 -22.77
CA GLY A 507 -43.66 8.32 -23.57
C GLY A 507 -43.55 9.16 -24.84
N GLY A 508 -42.41 9.83 -25.11
CA GLY A 508 -42.25 10.64 -26.31
C GLY A 508 -42.98 12.01 -26.28
N GLU A 509 -43.64 12.35 -25.17
CA GLU A 509 -44.16 13.70 -24.92
C GLU A 509 -43.12 14.54 -24.17
N PRO A 510 -43.08 15.88 -24.37
CA PRO A 510 -42.21 16.75 -23.58
C PRO A 510 -42.59 16.64 -22.10
N ALA A 511 -41.64 16.25 -21.25
CA ALA A 511 -41.85 16.19 -19.81
C ALA A 511 -42.42 17.53 -19.29
N PRO A 512 -43.45 17.52 -18.42
CA PRO A 512 -43.94 18.73 -17.78
C PRO A 512 -42.79 19.40 -17.03
N ARG A 513 -42.74 20.74 -17.08
CA ARG A 513 -41.70 21.51 -16.39
C ARG A 513 -41.77 21.19 -14.90
N PRO A 514 -40.67 20.80 -14.25
CA PRO A 514 -40.70 20.42 -12.84
C PRO A 514 -41.11 21.61 -11.97
N GLU A 515 -41.90 21.31 -10.93
CA GLU A 515 -42.34 22.29 -9.96
C GLU A 515 -41.17 22.76 -9.09
N ALA A 516 -41.28 23.97 -8.51
CA ALA A 516 -40.21 24.55 -7.69
C ALA A 516 -39.84 23.66 -6.48
N GLU A 517 -40.83 22.94 -5.93
CA GLU A 517 -40.63 22.02 -4.81
C GLU A 517 -39.81 20.77 -5.20
N ASP A 518 -40.00 20.24 -6.40
CA ASP A 518 -39.25 19.07 -6.88
C ASP A 518 -37.76 19.39 -7.09
N LEU A 519 -37.45 20.63 -7.46
CA LEU A 519 -36.07 21.11 -7.68
C LEU A 519 -35.24 21.18 -6.40
N ILE A 520 -35.89 21.28 -5.23
CA ILE A 520 -35.20 21.41 -3.94
C ILE A 520 -35.36 20.18 -3.04
N THR A 521 -36.36 19.32 -3.32
CA THR A 521 -36.68 18.18 -2.45
C THR A 521 -35.88 16.92 -2.81
N VAL A 522 -35.04 16.49 -1.88
CA VAL A 522 -34.30 15.22 -1.91
C VAL A 522 -35.19 14.12 -1.34
N ARG A 523 -35.38 13.05 -2.12
CA ARG A 523 -36.20 11.88 -1.78
C ARG A 523 -35.33 10.68 -1.40
N ALA A 524 -35.96 9.64 -0.84
CA ALA A 524 -35.25 8.43 -0.41
C ALA A 524 -34.44 7.78 -1.55
N VAL A 525 -35.00 7.72 -2.76
CA VAL A 525 -34.34 7.14 -3.94
C VAL A 525 -33.04 7.87 -4.30
N ASP A 526 -32.96 9.17 -4.04
CA ASP A 526 -31.79 9.99 -4.35
C ASP A 526 -30.65 9.69 -3.36
N VAL A 527 -31.00 9.52 -2.08
CA VAL A 527 -30.07 9.09 -1.02
C VAL A 527 -29.54 7.69 -1.28
N GLU A 528 -30.41 6.77 -1.72
CA GLU A 528 -30.04 5.39 -2.05
C GLU A 528 -29.08 5.32 -3.24
N ALA A 529 -29.34 6.11 -4.29
CA ALA A 529 -28.43 6.22 -5.44
C ALA A 529 -27.08 6.81 -5.02
N ALA A 530 -27.09 7.88 -4.23
CA ALA A 530 -25.88 8.54 -3.72
C ALA A 530 -25.03 7.60 -2.86
N HIS A 531 -25.65 6.92 -1.91
CA HIS A 531 -24.98 5.96 -1.04
C HIS A 531 -24.36 4.83 -1.87
N ARG A 532 -25.14 4.22 -2.79
CA ARG A 532 -24.65 3.14 -3.65
C ARG A 532 -23.44 3.58 -4.48
N GLU A 533 -23.47 4.76 -5.07
CA GLU A 533 -22.34 5.29 -5.86
C GLU A 533 -21.08 5.42 -4.99
N LEU A 534 -21.20 6.03 -3.82
CA LEU A 534 -20.07 6.30 -2.91
C LEU A 534 -19.51 5.02 -2.29
N THR A 535 -20.36 4.03 -2.03
CA THR A 535 -19.94 2.76 -1.43
C THR A 535 -19.62 1.68 -2.45
N SER A 536 -19.89 1.88 -3.75
CA SER A 536 -19.69 0.88 -4.81
C SER A 536 -18.27 0.30 -4.90
N ARG A 537 -17.27 1.10 -4.53
CA ARG A 537 -15.84 0.71 -4.53
C ARG A 537 -15.40 0.01 -3.26
N LEU A 538 -16.22 0.07 -2.20
CA LEU A 538 -15.92 -0.63 -0.96
C LEU A 538 -16.30 -2.12 -1.10
N PRO A 539 -15.40 -3.04 -0.69
CA PRO A 539 -15.70 -4.46 -0.66
C PRO A 539 -17.05 -4.72 0.05
N GLY A 540 -17.94 -5.45 -0.66
CA GLY A 540 -19.34 -5.81 -0.33
C GLY A 540 -20.29 -4.69 0.13
N PHE A 541 -20.07 -3.50 -0.43
CA PHE A 541 -21.13 -2.53 -0.70
C PHE A 541 -21.55 -2.47 -2.19
N GLY A 542 -21.02 -3.38 -3.04
CA GLY A 542 -21.57 -3.67 -4.36
C GLY A 542 -22.89 -4.45 -4.31
N GLU A 543 -23.52 -4.72 -5.46
CA GLU A 543 -24.65 -5.66 -5.53
C GLU A 543 -24.19 -7.01 -4.97
N ALA A 544 -24.62 -7.32 -3.75
CA ALA A 544 -24.46 -8.67 -3.23
C ALA A 544 -25.28 -9.58 -4.15
N PRO A 545 -24.72 -10.68 -4.67
CA PRO A 545 -25.54 -11.69 -5.32
C PRO A 545 -26.70 -12.02 -4.38
N GLY A 546 -27.91 -12.07 -4.93
CA GLY A 546 -29.08 -12.35 -4.12
C GLY A 546 -28.84 -13.63 -3.33
N ILE A 547 -29.38 -13.73 -2.11
CA ILE A 547 -29.24 -14.97 -1.32
C ILE A 547 -29.70 -16.18 -2.15
N GLU A 548 -30.73 -15.99 -2.97
CA GLU A 548 -31.24 -17.00 -3.91
C GLU A 548 -30.23 -17.38 -5.01
N GLU A 549 -29.41 -16.44 -5.49
CA GLU A 549 -28.34 -16.74 -6.47
C GLU A 549 -27.24 -17.59 -5.84
N ALA A 550 -26.83 -17.25 -4.60
CA ALA A 550 -25.85 -18.04 -3.87
C ALA A 550 -26.38 -19.45 -3.54
N LEU A 551 -27.67 -19.58 -3.21
CA LEU A 551 -28.33 -20.86 -2.98
C LEU A 551 -28.49 -21.65 -4.29
N ALA A 552 -28.79 -20.99 -5.41
CA ALA A 552 -28.86 -21.65 -6.72
C ALA A 552 -27.50 -22.24 -7.14
N GLU A 553 -26.39 -21.56 -6.84
CA GLU A 553 -25.06 -22.12 -7.08
C GLU A 553 -24.78 -23.35 -6.22
N LEU A 554 -25.23 -23.34 -4.95
CA LEU A 554 -25.15 -24.52 -4.10
C LEU A 554 -25.98 -25.68 -4.65
N ASP A 555 -27.19 -25.39 -5.10
CA ASP A 555 -28.11 -26.39 -5.65
C ASP A 555 -27.56 -27.01 -6.93
N ALA A 556 -26.85 -26.22 -7.76
CA ALA A 556 -26.17 -26.66 -8.96
C ALA A 556 -24.94 -27.54 -8.70
N MET A 557 -24.41 -27.59 -7.47
CA MET A 557 -23.34 -28.55 -7.14
C MET A 557 -23.89 -29.97 -7.19
N ILE A 558 -23.19 -30.87 -7.87
CA ILE A 558 -23.59 -32.28 -7.98
C ILE A 558 -23.46 -32.97 -6.62
N GLY A 559 -24.46 -33.79 -6.24
CA GLY A 559 -24.47 -34.51 -4.97
C GLY A 559 -24.56 -33.60 -3.73
N LEU A 560 -23.88 -33.99 -2.65
CA LEU A 560 -23.76 -33.22 -1.40
C LEU A 560 -25.09 -32.86 -0.70
N GLU A 561 -26.17 -33.61 -0.92
CA GLU A 561 -27.50 -33.27 -0.34
C GLU A 561 -27.47 -33.01 1.18
N PRO A 562 -26.75 -33.80 2.01
CA PRO A 562 -26.64 -33.51 3.45
C PRO A 562 -26.02 -32.13 3.76
N VAL A 563 -25.08 -31.68 2.93
CA VAL A 563 -24.46 -30.36 3.06
C VAL A 563 -25.43 -29.27 2.62
N LYS A 564 -26.15 -29.48 1.51
CA LYS A 564 -27.15 -28.53 1.00
C LYS A 564 -28.25 -28.28 2.02
N GLU A 565 -28.83 -29.33 2.59
CA GLU A 565 -29.84 -29.25 3.64
C GLU A 565 -29.32 -28.49 4.87
N GLN A 566 -28.09 -28.79 5.30
CA GLN A 566 -27.50 -28.14 6.46
C GLN A 566 -27.25 -26.64 6.21
N VAL A 567 -26.72 -26.27 5.04
CA VAL A 567 -26.53 -24.87 4.67
C VAL A 567 -27.87 -24.14 4.59
N ARG A 568 -28.91 -24.72 3.97
CA ARG A 568 -30.26 -24.14 3.94
C ARG A 568 -30.80 -23.88 5.34
N SER A 569 -30.60 -24.82 6.28
CA SER A 569 -30.98 -24.65 7.69
C SER A 569 -30.25 -23.47 8.35
N ILE A 570 -28.93 -23.34 8.12
CA ILE A 570 -28.14 -22.20 8.61
C ILE A 570 -28.67 -20.88 8.02
N VAL A 571 -28.91 -20.82 6.70
CA VAL A 571 -29.45 -19.62 6.03
C VAL A 571 -30.80 -19.23 6.62
N ALA A 572 -31.70 -20.19 6.83
CA ALA A 572 -33.02 -19.95 7.42
C ALA A 572 -32.91 -19.37 8.84
N GLN A 573 -32.01 -19.92 9.68
CA GLN A 573 -31.76 -19.40 11.03
C GLN A 573 -31.24 -17.97 10.99
N LEU A 574 -30.30 -17.65 10.09
CA LEU A 574 -29.75 -16.31 9.93
C LEU A 574 -30.79 -15.30 9.41
N ARG A 575 -31.66 -15.71 8.48
CA ARG A 575 -32.79 -14.88 8.00
C ARG A 575 -33.74 -14.53 9.15
N VAL A 576 -34.14 -15.52 9.96
CA VAL A 576 -35.02 -15.29 11.12
C VAL A 576 -34.35 -14.42 12.17
N ALA A 577 -33.05 -14.63 12.44
CA ALA A 577 -32.27 -13.80 13.34
C ALA A 577 -32.28 -12.33 12.90
N LYS A 578 -32.04 -12.06 11.61
CA LYS A 578 -32.09 -10.72 11.04
C LYS A 578 -33.48 -10.08 11.14
N LEU A 579 -34.54 -10.82 10.80
CA LEU A 579 -35.92 -10.34 10.93
C LEU A 579 -36.27 -9.96 12.37
N ARG A 580 -35.79 -10.73 13.36
CA ARG A 580 -35.99 -10.41 14.79
C ARG A 580 -35.29 -9.12 15.18
N GLU A 581 -34.06 -8.93 14.72
CA GLU A 581 -33.26 -7.72 14.96
C GLU A 581 -33.93 -6.49 14.34
N GLU A 582 -34.43 -6.59 13.10
CA GLU A 582 -35.17 -5.53 12.41
C GLU A 582 -36.47 -5.13 13.15
N GLN A 583 -37.04 -6.04 13.93
CA GLN A 583 -38.22 -5.80 14.77
C GLN A 583 -37.84 -5.36 16.20
N GLY A 584 -36.56 -5.11 16.49
CA GLY A 584 -36.09 -4.72 17.82
C GLY A 584 -36.22 -5.80 18.88
N LEU A 585 -36.42 -7.06 18.49
CA LEU A 585 -36.52 -8.18 19.42
C LEU A 585 -35.12 -8.60 19.89
N LEU A 586 -35.03 -9.05 21.15
CA LEU A 586 -33.82 -9.68 21.64
C LEU A 586 -33.49 -10.91 20.78
N ASN A 587 -32.28 -10.87 20.23
CA ASN A 587 -31.72 -11.92 19.42
C ASN A 587 -30.34 -12.28 19.96
N GLN A 588 -30.02 -13.57 19.98
CA GLN A 588 -28.66 -14.00 20.26
C GLN A 588 -27.83 -13.78 19.00
N ALA A 589 -26.59 -13.31 19.17
CA ALA A 589 -25.68 -13.19 18.05
C ALA A 589 -25.53 -14.57 17.39
N PRO A 590 -25.85 -14.71 16.09
CA PRO A 590 -25.75 -16.02 15.44
C PRO A 590 -24.31 -16.49 15.46
N MET A 591 -24.11 -17.80 15.60
CA MET A 591 -22.79 -18.42 15.56
C MET A 591 -22.25 -18.35 14.13
N ARG A 592 -21.01 -17.88 13.98
CA ARG A 592 -20.42 -17.48 12.68
C ARG A 592 -19.19 -18.30 12.30
N HIS A 593 -18.72 -19.22 13.14
CA HIS A 593 -17.55 -20.04 12.82
C HIS A 593 -17.95 -21.50 12.58
N PHE A 594 -17.32 -22.11 11.57
CA PHE A 594 -17.70 -23.42 11.06
C PHE A 594 -16.52 -24.39 11.07
N VAL A 595 -16.83 -25.67 11.23
CA VAL A 595 -15.89 -26.77 10.99
C VAL A 595 -16.36 -27.55 9.78
N PHE A 596 -15.55 -27.60 8.73
CA PHE A 596 -15.81 -28.38 7.54
C PHE A 596 -15.00 -29.67 7.60
N SER A 597 -15.68 -30.79 7.79
CA SER A 597 -15.05 -32.09 8.03
C SER A 597 -15.38 -33.05 6.89
N GLY A 598 -14.35 -33.60 6.22
CA GLY A 598 -14.55 -34.60 5.18
C GLY A 598 -13.32 -34.83 4.30
N PRO A 599 -13.34 -35.87 3.45
CA PRO A 599 -12.23 -36.22 2.54
C PRO A 599 -11.83 -35.10 1.58
N PRO A 600 -10.65 -35.15 0.96
CA PRO A 600 -10.17 -34.10 0.07
C PRO A 600 -10.98 -34.12 -1.23
N GLY A 601 -11.17 -32.96 -1.86
CA GLY A 601 -11.90 -32.87 -3.14
C GLY A 601 -13.43 -33.06 -3.06
N THR A 602 -14.02 -32.96 -1.87
CA THR A 602 -15.47 -32.99 -1.62
C THR A 602 -16.16 -31.61 -1.73
N GLY A 603 -15.45 -30.55 -2.14
CA GLY A 603 -16.06 -29.24 -2.39
C GLY A 603 -16.11 -28.27 -1.19
N LYS A 604 -15.38 -28.56 -0.09
CA LYS A 604 -15.31 -27.71 1.12
C LYS A 604 -15.08 -26.22 0.83
N THR A 605 -14.05 -25.90 0.05
CA THR A 605 -13.71 -24.53 -0.32
C THR A 605 -14.78 -23.85 -1.16
N THR A 606 -15.42 -24.59 -2.07
CA THR A 606 -16.52 -24.08 -2.91
C THR A 606 -17.73 -23.71 -2.06
N VAL A 607 -18.12 -24.57 -1.10
CA VAL A 607 -19.22 -24.28 -0.18
C VAL A 607 -18.89 -23.12 0.76
N ALA A 608 -17.63 -22.95 1.16
CA ALA A 608 -17.22 -21.79 1.95
C ALA A 608 -17.42 -20.46 1.19
N ARG A 609 -17.18 -20.45 -0.13
CA ARG A 609 -17.44 -19.28 -1.01
C ARG A 609 -18.93 -18.98 -1.16
N VAL A 610 -19.76 -20.01 -1.25
CA VAL A 610 -21.22 -19.86 -1.20
C VAL A 610 -21.65 -19.24 0.14
N LEU A 611 -21.19 -19.79 1.26
CA LEU A 611 -21.51 -19.23 2.58
C LEU A 611 -21.07 -17.76 2.69
N GLY A 612 -19.85 -17.42 2.23
CA GLY A 612 -19.37 -16.04 2.22
C GLY A 612 -20.32 -15.08 1.51
N ARG A 613 -20.85 -15.47 0.35
CA ARG A 613 -21.88 -14.70 -0.39
C ARG A 613 -23.19 -14.60 0.39
N VAL A 614 -23.67 -15.69 0.98
CA VAL A 614 -24.89 -15.68 1.80
C VAL A 614 -24.74 -14.70 2.98
N PHE A 615 -23.63 -14.76 3.70
CA PHE A 615 -23.35 -13.87 4.83
C PHE A 615 -23.25 -12.40 4.40
N ALA A 616 -22.62 -12.12 3.25
CA ALA A 616 -22.53 -10.78 2.69
C ALA A 616 -23.92 -10.25 2.25
N ALA A 617 -24.73 -11.09 1.60
CA ALA A 617 -26.08 -10.75 1.17
C ALA A 617 -27.04 -10.50 2.34
N LEU A 618 -26.85 -11.22 3.46
CA LEU A 618 -27.56 -10.94 4.71
C LEU A 618 -27.06 -9.68 5.42
N GLY A 619 -25.96 -9.08 4.97
CA GLY A 619 -25.35 -7.90 5.58
C GLY A 619 -24.54 -8.20 6.83
N LEU A 620 -24.29 -9.48 7.12
CA LEU A 620 -23.52 -9.95 8.28
C LEU A 620 -22.00 -9.87 8.05
N LEU A 621 -21.59 -9.89 6.79
CA LEU A 621 -20.22 -9.69 6.35
C LEU A 621 -20.14 -8.48 5.41
N GLY A 622 -19.02 -7.78 5.49
CA GLY A 622 -18.69 -6.66 4.63
C GLY A 622 -18.39 -7.10 3.20
N ARG A 623 -17.92 -8.32 2.94
CA ARG A 623 -17.57 -8.87 1.62
C ARG A 623 -17.84 -10.37 1.55
N ALA A 624 -18.04 -10.87 0.33
CA ALA A 624 -18.26 -12.29 0.06
C ALA A 624 -16.96 -13.10 -0.12
N GLU A 625 -15.81 -12.43 -0.12
CA GLU A 625 -14.52 -13.03 -0.41
C GLU A 625 -14.10 -14.04 0.66
N VAL A 626 -13.48 -15.13 0.20
CA VAL A 626 -12.86 -16.15 1.04
C VAL A 626 -11.36 -16.02 0.91
N VAL A 627 -10.69 -15.76 2.03
CA VAL A 627 -9.24 -15.83 2.16
C VAL A 627 -8.88 -17.24 2.56
N GLU A 628 -8.25 -17.98 1.66
CA GLU A 628 -7.75 -19.32 1.93
C GLU A 628 -6.38 -19.24 2.61
N ALA A 629 -6.16 -20.11 3.59
CA ALA A 629 -4.94 -20.16 4.37
C ALA A 629 -4.58 -21.61 4.72
N GLN A 630 -3.29 -21.88 4.79
CA GLN A 630 -2.73 -23.11 5.32
C GLN A 630 -1.82 -22.80 6.50
N ARG A 631 -1.33 -23.83 7.19
CA ARG A 631 -0.38 -23.68 8.31
C ARG A 631 0.81 -22.76 7.97
N ALA A 632 1.34 -22.87 6.75
CA ALA A 632 2.45 -22.05 6.28
C ALA A 632 2.13 -20.55 6.25
N ASP A 633 0.85 -20.16 6.16
CA ASP A 633 0.42 -18.76 6.18
C ASP A 633 0.21 -18.22 7.60
N LEU A 634 -0.07 -19.09 8.56
CA LEU A 634 -0.36 -18.73 9.95
C LEU A 634 0.91 -18.71 10.81
N VAL A 635 1.77 -19.70 10.61
CA VAL A 635 2.94 -19.96 11.47
C VAL A 635 4.18 -19.23 10.92
N GLY A 636 4.88 -18.52 11.80
CA GLY A 636 6.12 -17.82 11.50
C GLY A 636 7.35 -18.70 11.74
N GLU A 637 8.50 -18.30 11.18
CA GLU A 637 9.78 -19.01 11.32
C GLU A 637 10.50 -18.71 12.65
N HIS A 638 10.06 -17.66 13.37
CA HIS A 638 10.74 -17.13 14.56
C HIS A 638 9.74 -16.82 15.68
N LEU A 639 10.19 -16.84 16.93
CA LEU A 639 9.38 -16.47 18.11
C LEU A 639 8.79 -15.06 17.96
N GLY A 640 7.48 -14.93 18.20
CA GLY A 640 6.73 -13.67 18.06
C GLY A 640 6.34 -13.31 16.63
N ALA A 641 6.89 -13.97 15.61
CA ALA A 641 6.48 -13.74 14.22
C ALA A 641 5.12 -14.37 13.90
N THR A 642 4.76 -15.48 14.57
CA THR A 642 3.51 -16.21 14.34
C THR A 642 2.28 -15.37 14.67
N ALA A 643 2.26 -14.68 15.82
CA ALA A 643 1.16 -13.79 16.17
C ALA A 643 1.00 -12.65 15.14
N VAL A 644 2.11 -12.05 14.67
CA VAL A 644 2.07 -10.98 13.65
C VAL A 644 1.54 -11.52 12.33
N LYS A 645 2.00 -12.69 11.89
CA LYS A 645 1.61 -13.31 10.63
C LYS A 645 0.14 -13.73 10.63
N THR A 646 -0.31 -14.37 11.72
CA THR A 646 -1.72 -14.72 11.94
C THR A 646 -2.59 -13.46 11.97
N ASN A 647 -2.18 -12.40 12.68
CA ASN A 647 -2.93 -11.14 12.70
C ASN A 647 -3.08 -10.54 11.31
N ARG A 648 -1.98 -10.44 10.53
CA ARG A 648 -2.03 -9.94 9.15
C ARG A 648 -2.95 -10.76 8.27
N LEU A 649 -2.94 -12.08 8.42
CA LEU A 649 -3.82 -12.97 7.67
C LEU A 649 -5.29 -12.74 8.05
N VAL A 650 -5.60 -12.62 9.34
CA VAL A 650 -6.94 -12.29 9.80
C VAL A 650 -7.35 -10.90 9.30
N ASP A 651 -6.47 -9.91 9.37
CA ASP A 651 -6.71 -8.55 8.89
C ASP A 651 -7.10 -8.56 7.40
N ARG A 652 -6.40 -9.37 6.60
CA ARG A 652 -6.74 -9.60 5.18
C ARG A 652 -8.07 -10.31 4.98
N ALA A 653 -8.65 -10.96 5.98
CA ALA A 653 -9.94 -11.66 5.92
C ALA A 653 -11.09 -10.90 6.63
N LEU A 654 -10.81 -9.78 7.30
CA LEU A 654 -11.81 -8.96 7.99
C LEU A 654 -12.92 -8.48 7.06
N GLY A 655 -14.16 -8.51 7.53
CA GLY A 655 -15.33 -8.28 6.70
C GLY A 655 -15.71 -9.47 5.83
N GLY A 656 -14.92 -10.56 5.78
CA GLY A 656 -15.15 -11.72 4.92
C GLY A 656 -15.01 -13.07 5.63
N VAL A 657 -14.63 -14.10 4.88
CA VAL A 657 -14.42 -15.45 5.38
C VAL A 657 -12.93 -15.78 5.40
N LEU A 658 -12.41 -16.25 6.53
CA LEU A 658 -11.11 -16.90 6.63
C LEU A 658 -11.31 -18.42 6.57
N PHE A 659 -10.82 -19.05 5.51
CA PHE A 659 -10.85 -20.50 5.33
C PHE A 659 -9.47 -21.09 5.62
N VAL A 660 -9.34 -21.83 6.73
CA VAL A 660 -8.10 -22.51 7.11
C VAL A 660 -8.19 -23.97 6.71
N ASP A 661 -7.47 -24.35 5.65
CA ASP A 661 -7.40 -25.73 5.20
C ASP A 661 -6.39 -26.53 6.02
N GLU A 662 -6.66 -27.83 6.18
CA GLU A 662 -5.92 -28.76 7.03
C GLU A 662 -5.58 -28.16 8.41
N ALA A 663 -6.56 -27.55 9.07
CA ALA A 663 -6.37 -26.79 10.31
C ALA A 663 -5.74 -27.62 11.44
N TYR A 664 -5.99 -28.93 11.45
CA TYR A 664 -5.38 -29.87 12.39
C TYR A 664 -3.84 -29.86 12.36
N SER A 665 -3.23 -29.49 11.23
CA SER A 665 -1.78 -29.38 11.09
C SER A 665 -1.18 -28.33 12.02
N LEU A 666 -1.95 -27.36 12.51
CA LEU A 666 -1.52 -26.38 13.51
C LEU A 666 -1.18 -27.03 14.86
N VAL A 667 -1.73 -28.21 15.14
CA VAL A 667 -1.39 -28.98 16.34
C VAL A 667 -0.47 -30.13 15.94
N ASN A 668 0.83 -29.91 16.08
CA ASN A 668 1.82 -30.98 15.95
C ASN A 668 2.32 -31.38 17.36
N PRO A 669 2.04 -32.61 17.82
CA PRO A 669 2.46 -33.04 19.15
C PRO A 669 3.99 -33.19 19.30
N GLY A 670 4.74 -33.34 18.20
CA GLY A 670 6.21 -33.44 18.21
C GLY A 670 6.75 -34.63 19.02
N TYR A 671 8.02 -35.00 18.82
CA TYR A 671 8.69 -36.03 19.63
C TYR A 671 9.24 -35.49 20.97
N SER A 672 9.23 -34.17 21.18
CA SER A 672 9.79 -33.52 22.37
C SER A 672 9.13 -32.16 22.64
N GLY A 673 7.90 -32.17 23.18
CA GLY A 673 7.17 -30.96 23.56
C GLY A 673 6.52 -30.26 22.36
N GLY A 674 5.21 -30.06 22.44
CA GLY A 674 4.37 -29.60 21.33
C GLY A 674 4.86 -28.32 20.65
N ASP A 675 4.46 -28.16 19.39
CA ASP A 675 4.79 -27.01 18.55
C ASP A 675 4.25 -25.70 19.13
N ALA A 676 5.09 -24.99 19.90
CA ALA A 676 4.77 -23.72 20.54
C ALA A 676 4.29 -22.66 19.53
N PHE A 677 4.77 -22.71 18.29
CA PHE A 677 4.38 -21.78 17.24
C PHE A 677 2.95 -22.05 16.76
N GLY A 678 2.58 -23.30 16.52
CA GLY A 678 1.21 -23.68 16.18
C GLY A 678 0.21 -23.33 17.28
N ALA A 679 0.59 -23.54 18.55
CA ALA A 679 -0.22 -23.13 19.69
C ALA A 679 -0.43 -21.60 19.76
N GLU A 680 0.61 -20.81 19.49
CA GLU A 680 0.53 -19.34 19.41
C GLU A 680 -0.41 -18.89 18.28
N ALA A 681 -0.37 -19.54 17.12
CA ALA A 681 -1.27 -19.27 16.00
C ALA A 681 -2.73 -19.53 16.39
N ILE A 682 -3.01 -20.67 17.03
CA ILE A 682 -4.36 -21.03 17.49
C ILE A 682 -4.88 -20.03 18.51
N GLN A 683 -4.06 -19.64 19.50
CA GLN A 683 -4.47 -18.66 20.50
C GLN A 683 -4.77 -17.30 19.87
N THR A 684 -3.93 -16.86 18.93
CA THR A 684 -4.14 -15.61 18.20
C THR A 684 -5.42 -15.68 17.38
N LEU A 685 -5.64 -16.77 16.63
CA LEU A 685 -6.85 -16.99 15.84
C LEU A 685 -8.11 -17.01 16.71
N LEU A 686 -8.09 -17.69 17.87
CA LEU A 686 -9.22 -17.75 18.79
C LEU A 686 -9.55 -16.37 19.38
N LYS A 687 -8.54 -15.59 19.76
CA LYS A 687 -8.73 -14.23 20.25
C LYS A 687 -9.38 -13.37 19.18
N ARG A 688 -8.83 -13.38 17.96
CA ARG A 688 -9.37 -12.59 16.84
C ARG A 688 -10.76 -13.05 16.41
N ALA A 689 -11.04 -14.36 16.44
CA ALA A 689 -12.37 -14.88 16.18
C ALA A 689 -13.42 -14.35 17.16
N GLU A 690 -13.05 -14.11 18.43
CA GLU A 690 -13.93 -13.46 19.41
C GLU A 690 -14.04 -11.95 19.19
N ASP A 691 -12.91 -11.27 19.11
CA ASP A 691 -12.83 -9.81 19.04
C ASP A 691 -13.51 -9.28 17.76
N ASP A 692 -13.36 -9.99 16.63
CA ASP A 692 -13.87 -9.61 15.32
C ASP A 692 -15.14 -10.39 14.89
N ARG A 693 -15.83 -11.07 15.83
CA ARG A 693 -16.97 -11.96 15.53
C ARG A 693 -18.12 -11.29 14.75
N SER A 694 -18.26 -9.96 14.83
CA SER A 694 -19.29 -9.20 14.11
C SER A 694 -19.04 -9.14 12.60
N ARG A 695 -17.79 -9.29 12.16
CA ARG A 695 -17.33 -9.02 10.79
C ARG A 695 -16.37 -10.08 10.25
N LEU A 696 -16.12 -11.16 10.98
CA LEU A 696 -15.26 -12.26 10.55
C LEU A 696 -15.98 -13.60 10.70
N VAL A 697 -16.01 -14.38 9.62
CA VAL A 697 -16.38 -15.80 9.64
C VAL A 697 -15.10 -16.61 9.50
N VAL A 698 -14.93 -17.63 10.34
CA VAL A 698 -13.75 -18.52 10.28
C VAL A 698 -14.25 -19.93 10.00
N VAL A 699 -13.72 -20.55 8.95
CA VAL A 699 -14.02 -21.92 8.55
C VAL A 699 -12.75 -22.75 8.71
N LEU A 700 -12.78 -23.75 9.59
CA LEU A 700 -11.68 -24.69 9.78
C LEU A 700 -11.99 -25.97 9.02
N ALA A 701 -11.14 -26.34 8.07
CA ALA A 701 -11.34 -27.52 7.24
C ALA A 701 -10.30 -28.61 7.51
N GLY A 702 -10.71 -29.87 7.37
CA GLY A 702 -9.80 -31.00 7.47
C GLY A 702 -10.51 -32.36 7.45
N TYR A 703 -9.74 -33.42 7.67
CA TYR A 703 -10.23 -34.78 7.75
C TYR A 703 -11.02 -35.01 9.06
N PRO A 704 -12.07 -35.86 9.05
CA PRO A 704 -12.95 -36.01 10.21
C PRO A 704 -12.22 -36.39 11.51
N ALA A 705 -11.38 -37.42 11.51
CA ALA A 705 -10.72 -37.91 12.72
C ALA A 705 -9.68 -36.93 13.28
N GLU A 706 -8.96 -36.26 12.40
CA GLU A 706 -7.96 -35.24 12.67
C GLU A 706 -8.61 -33.99 13.26
N MET A 707 -9.75 -33.56 12.70
CA MET A 707 -10.49 -32.41 13.20
C MET A 707 -11.11 -32.66 14.56
N GLU A 708 -11.63 -33.87 14.84
CA GLU A 708 -12.10 -34.21 16.19
C GLU A 708 -10.96 -34.12 17.22
N ARG A 709 -9.77 -34.67 16.89
CA ARG A 709 -8.58 -34.55 17.75
C ARG A 709 -8.14 -33.10 17.93
N PHE A 710 -8.15 -32.31 16.86
CA PHE A 710 -7.78 -30.90 16.87
C PHE A 710 -8.73 -30.06 17.74
N LEU A 711 -10.05 -30.24 17.61
CA LEU A 711 -11.03 -29.53 18.44
C LEU A 711 -10.94 -29.93 19.92
N ALA A 712 -10.64 -31.20 20.20
CA ALA A 712 -10.43 -31.70 21.56
C ALA A 712 -9.13 -31.18 22.21
N SER A 713 -8.16 -30.69 21.42
CA SER A 713 -6.89 -30.18 21.92
C SER A 713 -7.02 -28.87 22.72
N ASN A 714 -8.09 -28.11 22.52
CA ASN A 714 -8.31 -26.83 23.19
C ASN A 714 -9.81 -26.56 23.41
N ALA A 715 -10.20 -26.29 24.66
CA ALA A 715 -11.59 -26.01 25.01
C ALA A 715 -12.18 -24.79 24.25
N GLY A 716 -11.34 -23.78 23.94
CA GLY A 716 -11.74 -22.60 23.18
C GLY A 716 -12.08 -22.86 21.72
N LEU A 717 -11.47 -23.90 21.10
CA LEU A 717 -11.85 -24.37 19.76
C LEU A 717 -13.24 -25.01 19.82
N SER A 718 -13.44 -25.94 20.76
CA SER A 718 -14.72 -26.65 20.92
C SER A 718 -15.90 -25.71 21.20
N SER A 719 -15.70 -24.62 21.94
CA SER A 719 -16.76 -23.66 22.26
C SER A 719 -17.12 -22.73 21.11
N ARG A 720 -16.13 -22.26 20.33
CA ARG A 720 -16.33 -21.27 19.25
C ARG A 720 -16.66 -21.88 17.90
N PHE A 721 -16.22 -23.12 17.67
CA PHE A 721 -16.39 -23.87 16.42
C PHE A 721 -17.31 -25.08 16.63
N ASN A 722 -18.53 -24.82 17.09
CA ASN A 722 -19.50 -25.86 17.40
C ASN A 722 -20.45 -26.21 16.22
N VAL A 723 -20.49 -25.39 15.17
CA VAL A 723 -21.26 -25.71 13.94
C VAL A 723 -20.38 -26.54 13.00
N ARG A 724 -20.71 -27.83 12.89
CA ARG A 724 -19.94 -28.80 12.09
C ARG A 724 -20.70 -29.19 10.84
N VAL A 725 -20.10 -28.97 9.68
CA VAL A 725 -20.60 -29.41 8.37
C VAL A 725 -19.79 -30.62 7.92
N ARG A 726 -20.48 -31.74 7.69
CA ARG A 726 -19.86 -32.99 7.25
C ARG A 726 -20.00 -33.14 5.73
N PHE A 727 -18.87 -33.33 5.07
CA PHE A 727 -18.76 -33.54 3.64
C PHE A 727 -18.54 -35.03 3.38
N PRO A 728 -19.55 -35.77 2.93
CA PRO A 728 -19.38 -37.17 2.56
C PRO A 728 -18.56 -37.32 1.27
N SER A 729 -17.99 -38.50 1.07
CA SER A 729 -17.42 -38.91 -0.21
C SER A 729 -18.53 -38.99 -1.27
N TYR A 730 -18.19 -38.71 -2.53
CA TYR A 730 -19.16 -38.78 -3.62
C TYR A 730 -19.49 -40.24 -3.98
N ALA A 731 -20.74 -40.49 -4.34
CA ALA A 731 -21.17 -41.75 -4.91
C ALA A 731 -20.64 -41.93 -6.35
N PRO A 732 -20.51 -43.18 -6.86
CA PRO A 732 -20.04 -43.43 -8.22
C PRO A 732 -20.79 -42.64 -9.30
N ALA A 733 -22.12 -42.57 -9.19
CA ALA A 733 -22.95 -41.82 -10.13
C ALA A 733 -22.66 -40.31 -10.08
N GLU A 734 -22.48 -39.75 -8.88
CA GLU A 734 -22.14 -38.34 -8.68
C GLU A 734 -20.76 -38.01 -9.26
N LEU A 735 -19.79 -38.92 -9.15
CA LEU A 735 -18.46 -38.76 -9.76
C LEU A 735 -18.52 -38.77 -11.30
N THR A 736 -19.35 -39.63 -11.88
CA THR A 736 -19.60 -39.63 -13.33
C THR A 736 -20.22 -38.31 -13.77
N GLU A 737 -21.26 -37.85 -13.08
CA GLU A 737 -21.90 -36.55 -13.36
C GLU A 737 -20.90 -35.40 -13.22
N ILE A 738 -20.01 -35.42 -12.23
CA ILE A 738 -18.96 -34.42 -12.06
C ILE A 738 -18.02 -34.42 -13.26
N ALA A 739 -17.57 -35.59 -13.71
CA ALA A 739 -16.70 -35.69 -14.88
C ALA A 739 -17.40 -35.15 -16.15
N GLU A 740 -18.66 -35.49 -16.36
CA GLU A 740 -19.47 -35.00 -17.48
C GLU A 740 -19.68 -33.48 -17.43
N ALA A 741 -19.98 -32.93 -16.25
CA ALA A 741 -20.15 -31.49 -16.07
C ALA A 741 -18.83 -30.72 -16.29
N VAL A 742 -17.69 -31.28 -15.89
CA VAL A 742 -16.37 -30.71 -16.17
C VAL A 742 -16.09 -30.72 -17.68
N ALA A 743 -16.38 -31.82 -18.37
CA ALA A 743 -16.22 -31.92 -19.83
C ALA A 743 -17.11 -30.92 -20.57
N ALA A 744 -18.40 -30.83 -20.21
CA ALA A 744 -19.33 -29.91 -20.85
C ALA A 744 -18.89 -28.44 -20.73
N ARG A 745 -18.27 -28.06 -19.62
CA ARG A 745 -17.74 -26.70 -19.42
C ARG A 745 -16.58 -26.34 -20.34
N THR A 746 -15.79 -27.31 -20.79
CA THR A 746 -14.69 -27.10 -21.75
C THR A 746 -15.13 -27.31 -23.19
N GLY A 747 -16.41 -27.65 -23.42
CA GLY A 747 -16.94 -27.98 -24.75
C GLY A 747 -16.65 -29.42 -25.18
N ASP A 748 -16.19 -30.26 -24.26
CA ASP A 748 -15.86 -31.66 -24.49
C ASP A 748 -17.03 -32.58 -24.10
N THR A 749 -17.04 -33.79 -24.68
CA THR A 749 -18.02 -34.82 -24.34
C THR A 749 -17.36 -36.20 -24.28
N PHE A 750 -17.94 -37.10 -23.51
CA PHE A 750 -17.56 -38.52 -23.54
C PHE A 750 -18.46 -39.27 -24.53
N ASP A 751 -17.90 -40.19 -25.30
CA ASP A 751 -18.73 -41.15 -26.03
C ASP A 751 -19.44 -42.14 -25.07
N ASP A 752 -20.40 -42.91 -25.58
CA ASP A 752 -21.19 -43.82 -24.75
C ASP A 752 -20.33 -44.89 -24.05
N THR A 753 -19.28 -45.37 -24.71
CA THR A 753 -18.37 -46.40 -24.16
C THR A 753 -17.44 -45.83 -23.09
N ALA A 754 -16.98 -44.59 -23.25
CA ALA A 754 -16.19 -43.85 -22.28
C ALA A 754 -17.00 -43.57 -21.01
N ARG A 755 -18.30 -43.24 -21.16
CA ARG A 755 -19.21 -43.05 -20.01
C ARG A 755 -19.42 -44.35 -19.23
N GLU A 756 -19.55 -45.49 -19.92
CA GLU A 756 -19.65 -46.80 -19.26
C GLU A 756 -18.37 -47.14 -18.49
N ASP A 757 -17.20 -46.88 -19.08
CA ASP A 757 -15.91 -47.06 -18.41
C ASP A 757 -15.76 -46.15 -17.19
N LEU A 758 -16.16 -44.87 -17.27
CA LEU A 758 -16.15 -43.96 -16.12
C LEU A 758 -17.01 -44.49 -14.97
N ARG A 759 -18.22 -44.98 -15.26
CA ARG A 759 -19.10 -45.56 -14.23
C ARG A 759 -18.46 -46.79 -13.59
N SER A 760 -17.88 -47.67 -14.39
CA SER A 760 -17.20 -48.87 -13.91
C SER A 760 -15.98 -48.54 -13.04
N ILE A 761 -15.15 -47.60 -13.49
CA ILE A 761 -13.96 -47.12 -12.75
C ILE A 761 -14.38 -46.49 -11.42
N PHE A 762 -15.35 -45.58 -11.43
CA PHE A 762 -15.81 -44.92 -10.20
C PHE A 762 -16.49 -45.89 -9.23
N ALA A 763 -17.26 -46.86 -9.73
CA ALA A 763 -17.81 -47.92 -8.90
C ALA A 763 -16.69 -48.72 -8.22
N HIS A 764 -15.68 -49.13 -8.99
CA HIS A 764 -14.56 -49.92 -8.48
C HIS A 764 -13.76 -49.18 -7.40
N VAL A 765 -13.37 -47.91 -7.63
CA VAL A 765 -12.57 -47.16 -6.63
C VAL A 765 -13.38 -46.82 -5.38
N CYS A 766 -14.70 -46.66 -5.48
CA CYS A 766 -15.57 -46.46 -4.32
C CYS A 766 -15.75 -47.76 -3.52
N GLU A 767 -15.98 -48.89 -4.18
CA GLU A 767 -16.09 -50.20 -3.53
C GLU A 767 -14.77 -50.62 -2.84
N ALA A 768 -13.63 -50.29 -3.46
CA ALA A 768 -12.31 -50.53 -2.88
C ALA A 768 -11.94 -49.55 -1.75
N GLY A 769 -12.74 -48.48 -1.54
CA GLY A 769 -12.47 -47.45 -0.54
C GLY A 769 -11.34 -46.47 -0.88
N TRP A 770 -10.85 -46.47 -2.13
CA TRP A 770 -9.72 -45.64 -2.57
C TRP A 770 -10.11 -44.20 -2.89
N ILE A 771 -11.41 -43.91 -3.05
CA ILE A 771 -11.86 -42.59 -3.52
C ILE A 771 -11.46 -41.42 -2.61
N ASP A 772 -11.34 -41.67 -1.30
CA ASP A 772 -10.91 -40.66 -0.33
C ASP A 772 -9.43 -40.31 -0.47
N GLU A 773 -8.59 -41.29 -0.76
CA GLU A 773 -7.16 -41.12 -1.00
C GLU A 773 -6.91 -40.47 -2.37
N LEU A 774 -7.68 -40.87 -3.38
CA LEU A 774 -7.61 -40.32 -4.73
C LEU A 774 -8.14 -38.87 -4.81
N GLY A 775 -8.92 -38.42 -3.82
CA GLY A 775 -9.40 -37.05 -3.72
C GLY A 775 -10.74 -36.78 -4.39
N ASN A 776 -11.66 -37.75 -4.43
CA ASN A 776 -13.08 -37.53 -4.75
C ASN A 776 -13.32 -36.74 -6.06
N GLY A 777 -14.01 -35.59 -6.03
CA GLY A 777 -14.27 -34.79 -7.23
C GLY A 777 -13.00 -34.26 -7.91
N ARG A 778 -11.89 -34.12 -7.15
CA ARG A 778 -10.57 -33.82 -7.73
C ARG A 778 -10.10 -34.98 -8.60
N PHE A 779 -10.29 -36.23 -8.17
CA PHE A 779 -9.98 -37.41 -8.96
C PHE A 779 -10.78 -37.45 -10.26
N ALA A 780 -12.10 -37.22 -10.20
CA ALA A 780 -12.94 -37.18 -11.40
C ALA A 780 -12.47 -36.14 -12.43
N ARG A 781 -12.11 -34.94 -11.95
CA ARG A 781 -11.54 -33.87 -12.79
C ARG A 781 -10.16 -34.26 -13.36
N SER A 782 -9.26 -34.78 -12.53
CA SER A 782 -7.92 -35.17 -12.97
C SER A 782 -7.97 -36.34 -13.96
N LEU A 783 -8.90 -37.28 -13.79
CA LEU A 783 -9.13 -38.38 -14.72
C LEU A 783 -9.58 -37.85 -16.10
N PHE A 784 -10.50 -36.89 -16.12
CA PHE A 784 -10.91 -36.20 -17.35
C PHE A 784 -9.75 -35.45 -18.03
N GLU A 785 -9.00 -34.64 -17.28
CA GLU A 785 -7.86 -33.87 -17.82
C GLU A 785 -6.80 -34.79 -18.43
N LYS A 786 -6.51 -35.93 -17.78
CA LYS A 786 -5.63 -36.97 -18.33
C LYS A 786 -6.24 -37.63 -19.56
N ALA A 787 -7.53 -37.94 -19.56
CA ALA A 787 -8.21 -38.52 -20.73
C ALA A 787 -8.17 -37.58 -21.94
N CYS A 788 -8.34 -36.27 -21.75
CA CYS A 788 -8.14 -35.27 -22.81
C CYS A 788 -6.70 -35.26 -23.32
N SER A 789 -5.71 -35.38 -22.42
CA SER A 789 -4.30 -35.47 -22.84
C SER A 789 -4.04 -36.69 -23.73
N HIS A 790 -4.66 -37.84 -23.40
CA HIS A 790 -4.58 -39.06 -24.22
C HIS A 790 -5.35 -38.91 -25.55
N ARG A 791 -6.51 -38.24 -25.55
CA ARG A 791 -7.24 -37.88 -26.77
C ARG A 791 -6.37 -37.01 -27.68
N ASP A 792 -5.76 -35.95 -27.15
CA ASP A 792 -4.95 -35.01 -27.94
C ASP A 792 -3.73 -35.72 -28.55
N LEU A 793 -3.11 -36.64 -27.80
CA LEU A 793 -2.04 -37.50 -28.31
C LEU A 793 -2.53 -38.39 -29.46
N ARG A 794 -3.69 -39.04 -29.29
CA ARG A 794 -4.31 -39.88 -30.32
C ARG A 794 -4.62 -39.07 -31.59
N VAL A 795 -5.28 -37.93 -31.45
CA VAL A 795 -5.63 -37.05 -32.58
C VAL A 795 -4.38 -36.57 -33.30
N SER A 796 -3.36 -36.15 -32.55
CA SER A 796 -2.08 -35.69 -33.14
C SER A 796 -1.34 -36.80 -33.90
N GLN A 797 -1.45 -38.06 -33.47
CA GLN A 797 -0.71 -39.18 -34.08
C GLN A 797 -1.47 -39.84 -35.24
N GLU A 798 -2.80 -39.93 -35.13
CA GLU A 798 -3.62 -40.71 -36.06
C GLU A 798 -4.30 -39.86 -37.13
N VAL A 799 -4.70 -38.62 -36.79
CA VAL A 799 -5.54 -37.78 -37.66
C VAL A 799 -4.80 -36.53 -38.15
N GLY A 800 -3.97 -35.91 -37.30
CA GLY A 800 -3.17 -34.74 -37.65
C GLY A 800 -4.02 -33.54 -38.08
N GLU A 801 -3.61 -32.83 -39.14
CA GLU A 801 -4.30 -31.63 -39.65
C GLU A 801 -5.69 -31.90 -40.23
N ALA A 802 -6.08 -33.17 -40.43
CA ALA A 802 -7.39 -33.56 -40.94
C ALA A 802 -8.46 -33.73 -39.84
N ALA A 803 -8.15 -33.36 -38.59
CA ALA A 803 -9.04 -33.57 -37.45
C ALA A 803 -10.37 -32.83 -37.57
N THR A 804 -11.47 -33.54 -37.31
CA THR A 804 -12.81 -32.95 -37.25
C THR A 804 -13.09 -32.35 -35.87
N ALA A 805 -14.13 -31.51 -35.77
CA ALA A 805 -14.56 -30.99 -34.47
C ALA A 805 -14.91 -32.12 -33.46
N ALA A 806 -15.44 -33.25 -33.93
CA ALA A 806 -15.73 -34.40 -33.10
C ALA A 806 -14.44 -35.06 -32.57
N ASP A 807 -13.41 -35.20 -33.41
CA ASP A 807 -12.11 -35.77 -33.00
C ASP A 807 -11.46 -34.94 -31.89
N LEU A 808 -11.62 -33.61 -31.96
CA LEU A 808 -11.04 -32.66 -31.01
C LEU A 808 -11.84 -32.51 -29.70
N THR A 809 -13.10 -32.97 -29.65
CA THR A 809 -14.00 -32.72 -28.50
C THR A 809 -14.53 -33.99 -27.84
N VAL A 810 -14.47 -35.15 -28.52
CA VAL A 810 -14.98 -36.42 -27.98
C VAL A 810 -13.85 -37.24 -27.35
N VAL A 811 -14.02 -37.58 -26.08
CA VAL A 811 -13.16 -38.48 -25.32
C VAL A 811 -13.67 -39.91 -25.43
N THR A 812 -12.80 -40.83 -25.82
CA THR A 812 -13.14 -42.24 -26.06
C THR A 812 -12.80 -43.16 -24.89
N SER A 813 -13.36 -44.37 -24.89
CA SER A 813 -13.05 -45.42 -23.91
C SER A 813 -11.55 -45.69 -23.77
N ALA A 814 -10.81 -45.74 -24.88
CA ALA A 814 -9.37 -45.96 -24.87
C ALA A 814 -8.61 -44.84 -24.13
N ASP A 815 -9.05 -43.60 -24.30
CA ASP A 815 -8.47 -42.42 -23.66
C ASP A 815 -8.68 -42.47 -22.13
N VAL A 816 -9.90 -42.80 -21.69
CA VAL A 816 -10.25 -42.95 -20.26
C VAL A 816 -9.49 -44.10 -19.60
N ARG A 817 -9.41 -45.27 -20.24
CA ARG A 817 -8.70 -46.43 -19.68
C ARG A 817 -7.20 -46.19 -19.52
N ARG A 818 -6.57 -45.51 -20.49
CA ARG A 818 -5.16 -45.10 -20.39
C ARG A 818 -4.94 -44.09 -19.27
N ALA A 819 -5.82 -43.09 -19.16
CA ALA A 819 -5.78 -42.11 -18.09
C ALA A 819 -5.89 -42.77 -16.70
N TYR A 820 -6.78 -43.75 -16.54
CA TYR A 820 -6.94 -44.49 -15.30
C TYR A 820 -5.73 -45.36 -14.96
N ALA A 821 -5.19 -46.09 -15.94
CA ALA A 821 -3.98 -46.91 -15.74
C ALA A 821 -2.79 -46.05 -15.29
N GLU A 822 -2.63 -44.86 -15.86
CA GLU A 822 -1.58 -43.92 -15.47
C GLU A 822 -1.82 -43.33 -14.07
N ALA A 823 -3.07 -42.98 -13.74
CA ALA A 823 -3.42 -42.45 -12.43
C ALA A 823 -3.25 -43.47 -11.29
N THR A 824 -3.36 -44.77 -11.59
CA THR A 824 -3.23 -45.87 -10.61
C THR A 824 -1.83 -46.50 -10.57
N GLN A 825 -0.94 -46.21 -11.53
CA GLN A 825 0.47 -46.63 -11.49
C GLN A 825 1.37 -45.69 -10.67
N GLN A 826 0.90 -44.48 -10.35
CA GLN A 826 1.62 -43.48 -9.55
C GLN A 826 1.16 -43.43 -8.08
N ALA A 827 0.11 -44.16 -7.72
CA ALA A 827 -0.36 -44.42 -6.35
C ALA A 827 0.21 -45.75 -5.87
#